data_AF-A0AB73K9B0-F1
#
_entry.id   AF-A0AB73K9B0-F1
#
_cell.length_a   1.000
_cell.length_b   1.000
_cell.length_c   1.000
_cell.angle_alpha   90.00
_cell.angle_beta   90.00
_cell.angle_gamma   90.00
#
_symmetry.space_group_name_H-M   'P 1'
#
loop_
_entity.id
_entity.type
_entity.pdbx_description
1 polymer ?
#
loop_
_entity_poly.entity_id
_entity_poly.type
_entity_poly.pdbx_seq_one_letter_code
_entity_poly.pdbx_strand_id
1 'polypeptide(L)'
;MSDALARLDDVDWAALRHAYGAAEDVPGMLRDLHRPEKAAAAADDLLTHVHHQGGAVHSSAPAALGYVIAAAVDPAIDADVRQELLDLVGALADAANTAAPRFVTSAWPAAWDLAVTDLLPLLDGPLAVHRTAVADALAQAHHRADEVTAGLRTRWAVESDPQTRIQLVDSVGSLIAHAREQRGASIGWLRELMDGAEPSVRLAAVQALRRALPGQDDSVYAQTVSNVLSGSEPETWRPGRGAAKPTVVWAVGLLGEDRAALADAIQRLMGHPDPSVRAGALQAAAQALSRRRSAVAELLPAVARSLSDPEPDNRLFAARVLGMCGHAARPWSDALAAMVTDEGEPYLPARSHAIWALSRLGDARCVPPLVRRLAQAQLGFAYHASHADGWWTYELSLNEVAAGLSAHADALLPPLRARLAAASTLDERRELCRLLESWGAAAAPALPELLGLLDTHAVVWALDALAAIGPAAARAVPRERLRALLDTPPTDQPFAPRSLALAYGRLTGDREPALALLVPQLGEPYDQDNAAVLLAELGTPGAAYVGRLRELLTVHQEGWLPLRVGEALWRITGRTDEVVPVLVRAIAPFTERGGVHRAVVETVKLLAEIGADAAPAEPVLRAFLDADERPVRQGTWRSVPEDDELCDAARAALHAISGPGAA
;
A
#
# COMPACT_ATOMS: atom_id res chain seq x y z
N MET A 1 -8.06 -48.23 -4.41
CA MET A 1 -7.09 -47.26 -4.98
C MET A 1 -7.52 -47.03 -6.41
N SER A 2 -8.07 -45.86 -6.68
CA SER A 2 -8.57 -45.46 -8.01
C SER A 2 -7.45 -45.55 -9.04
N ASP A 3 -7.82 -45.87 -10.29
CA ASP A 3 -6.97 -45.81 -11.49
C ASP A 3 -6.27 -44.43 -11.65
N ALA A 4 -6.80 -43.40 -10.96
CA ALA A 4 -6.29 -42.03 -10.91
C ALA A 4 -4.82 -41.89 -10.46
N LEU A 5 -4.25 -42.82 -9.68
CA LEU A 5 -2.86 -42.75 -9.23
C LEU A 5 -1.92 -43.72 -9.96
N ALA A 6 -2.42 -44.49 -10.93
CA ALA A 6 -1.72 -45.63 -11.52
C ALA A 6 -0.40 -45.28 -12.24
N ARG A 7 -0.16 -43.99 -12.50
CA ARG A 7 1.04 -43.48 -13.19
C ARG A 7 1.81 -42.43 -12.40
N LEU A 8 1.48 -42.27 -11.12
CA LEU A 8 2.13 -41.26 -10.28
C LEU A 8 3.64 -41.50 -10.15
N ASP A 9 4.03 -42.78 -10.09
CA ASP A 9 5.42 -43.23 -9.99
C ASP A 9 6.17 -43.25 -11.33
N ASP A 10 5.46 -43.07 -12.47
CA ASP A 10 6.08 -42.97 -13.79
C ASP A 10 6.71 -41.58 -14.04
N VAL A 11 6.35 -40.59 -13.23
CA VAL A 11 6.82 -39.21 -13.35
C VAL A 11 8.13 -39.06 -12.58
N ASP A 12 9.16 -38.51 -13.23
CA ASP A 12 10.45 -38.20 -12.60
C ASP A 12 10.36 -36.92 -11.74
N TRP A 13 9.75 -37.03 -10.57
CA TRP A 13 9.52 -35.91 -9.65
C TRP A 13 10.81 -35.24 -9.15
N ALA A 14 11.93 -35.98 -9.10
CA ALA A 14 13.24 -35.45 -8.73
C ALA A 14 13.79 -34.47 -9.79
N ALA A 15 13.42 -34.65 -11.06
CA ALA A 15 13.75 -33.72 -12.14
C ALA A 15 12.82 -32.49 -12.20
N LEU A 16 11.70 -32.52 -11.47
CA LEU A 16 10.73 -31.42 -11.39
C LEU A 16 11.02 -30.49 -10.21
N ARG A 17 10.48 -29.28 -10.27
CA ARG A 17 10.68 -28.25 -9.24
C ARG A 17 9.41 -27.54 -8.87
N HIS A 18 9.41 -27.00 -7.67
CA HIS A 18 8.45 -26.06 -7.13
C HIS A 18 9.18 -24.91 -6.40
N ALA A 19 8.47 -24.00 -5.74
CA ALA A 19 9.07 -22.78 -5.15
C ALA A 19 10.21 -23.08 -4.13
N TYR A 20 10.14 -24.21 -3.43
CA TYR A 20 11.12 -24.59 -2.40
C TYR A 20 12.23 -25.55 -2.85
N GLY A 21 12.31 -25.92 -4.15
CA GLY A 21 13.32 -26.87 -4.63
C GLY A 21 12.75 -28.01 -5.48
N ALA A 22 13.28 -29.23 -5.29
CA ALA A 22 12.86 -30.44 -5.99
C ALA A 22 11.48 -30.90 -5.51
N ALA A 23 10.68 -31.51 -6.40
CA ALA A 23 9.28 -31.86 -6.14
C ALA A 23 9.07 -33.32 -5.69
N GLU A 24 10.05 -33.93 -5.03
CA GLU A 24 10.02 -35.33 -4.58
C GLU A 24 8.95 -35.62 -3.50
N ASP A 25 8.47 -34.58 -2.85
CA ASP A 25 7.45 -34.58 -1.80
C ASP A 25 6.01 -34.58 -2.35
N VAL A 26 5.78 -34.00 -3.53
CA VAL A 26 4.47 -33.88 -4.20
C VAL A 26 3.73 -35.23 -4.35
N PRO A 27 4.38 -36.36 -4.72
CA PRO A 27 3.70 -37.66 -4.78
C PRO A 27 3.18 -38.15 -3.44
N GLY A 28 3.80 -37.74 -2.33
CA GLY A 28 3.33 -38.04 -0.98
C GLY A 28 2.02 -37.29 -0.71
N MET A 29 1.99 -36.00 -1.02
CA MET A 29 0.82 -35.14 -0.87
C MET A 29 -0.37 -35.64 -1.70
N LEU A 30 -0.16 -35.99 -2.98
CA LEU A 30 -1.21 -36.51 -3.87
C LEU A 30 -1.82 -37.85 -3.40
N ARG A 31 -1.02 -38.70 -2.74
CA ARG A 31 -1.55 -39.92 -2.11
C ARG A 31 -2.33 -39.61 -0.84
N ASP A 32 -1.86 -38.64 -0.05
CA ASP A 32 -2.49 -38.23 1.21
C ASP A 32 -3.87 -37.57 1.00
N LEU A 33 -4.16 -37.02 -0.19
CA LEU A 33 -5.52 -36.59 -0.57
C LEU A 33 -6.58 -37.70 -0.47
N HIS A 34 -6.19 -38.96 -0.69
CA HIS A 34 -7.08 -40.11 -0.64
C HIS A 34 -7.16 -40.75 0.76
N ARG A 35 -6.58 -40.08 1.78
CA ARG A 35 -6.61 -40.48 3.18
C ARG A 35 -7.43 -39.45 3.95
N PRO A 36 -8.66 -39.76 4.39
CA PRO A 36 -9.56 -38.77 4.98
C PRO A 36 -8.95 -37.93 6.11
N GLU A 37 -8.11 -38.54 6.95
CA GLU A 37 -7.45 -37.89 8.07
C GLU A 37 -6.31 -36.92 7.68
N LYS A 38 -5.87 -36.95 6.42
CA LYS A 38 -4.78 -36.13 5.88
C LYS A 38 -5.19 -35.23 4.73
N ALA A 39 -6.35 -35.46 4.13
CA ALA A 39 -6.74 -34.85 2.86
C ALA A 39 -6.70 -33.32 2.88
N ALA A 40 -7.21 -32.69 3.93
CA ALA A 40 -7.18 -31.22 4.08
C ALA A 40 -5.75 -30.67 4.20
N ALA A 41 -4.90 -31.29 5.03
CA ALA A 41 -3.50 -30.89 5.15
C ALA A 41 -2.73 -31.08 3.84
N ALA A 42 -3.02 -32.16 3.11
CA ALA A 42 -2.41 -32.41 1.80
C ALA A 42 -2.84 -31.38 0.73
N ALA A 43 -4.09 -30.90 0.76
CA ALA A 43 -4.54 -29.84 -0.13
C ALA A 43 -3.84 -28.49 0.18
N ASP A 44 -3.69 -28.15 1.46
CA ASP A 44 -2.93 -26.96 1.90
C ASP A 44 -1.43 -27.06 1.55
N ASP A 45 -0.84 -28.25 1.73
CA ASP A 45 0.55 -28.52 1.33
C ASP A 45 0.74 -28.35 -0.17
N LEU A 46 -0.19 -28.86 -1.00
CA LEU A 46 -0.16 -28.68 -2.45
C LEU A 46 -0.31 -27.20 -2.83
N LEU A 47 -1.21 -26.45 -2.18
CA LEU A 47 -1.33 -25.01 -2.38
C LEU A 47 -0.02 -24.29 -2.05
N THR A 48 0.60 -24.62 -0.93
CA THR A 48 1.85 -24.02 -0.47
C THR A 48 3.04 -24.36 -1.36
N HIS A 49 3.20 -25.62 -1.75
CA HIS A 49 4.38 -26.08 -2.45
C HIS A 49 4.24 -25.89 -3.96
N VAL A 50 3.12 -26.32 -4.56
CA VAL A 50 2.94 -26.33 -6.03
C VAL A 50 2.55 -24.96 -6.58
N HIS A 51 1.67 -24.21 -5.90
CA HIS A 51 1.28 -22.84 -6.29
C HIS A 51 2.07 -21.75 -5.55
N HIS A 52 2.37 -21.95 -4.26
CA HIS A 52 2.96 -20.95 -3.38
C HIS A 52 2.07 -19.68 -3.27
N GLN A 53 2.66 -18.49 -3.19
CA GLN A 53 2.00 -17.19 -3.11
C GLN A 53 1.63 -16.63 -4.50
N GLY A 54 1.63 -17.48 -5.54
CA GLY A 54 1.46 -17.07 -6.95
C GLY A 54 2.72 -16.42 -7.55
N GLY A 55 2.58 -15.90 -8.78
CA GLY A 55 3.65 -15.18 -9.50
C GLY A 55 4.65 -16.04 -10.27
N ALA A 56 4.53 -17.37 -10.19
CA ALA A 56 5.25 -18.33 -11.02
C ALA A 56 4.46 -19.63 -11.15
N VAL A 57 4.71 -20.39 -12.22
CA VAL A 57 4.19 -21.75 -12.43
C VAL A 57 5.35 -22.67 -12.76
N HIS A 58 5.74 -23.48 -11.77
CA HIS A 58 6.88 -24.37 -11.87
C HIS A 58 6.55 -25.70 -12.57
N SER A 59 7.56 -26.52 -12.88
CA SER A 59 7.40 -27.77 -13.64
C SER A 59 6.62 -28.87 -12.90
N SER A 60 6.51 -28.80 -11.57
CA SER A 60 5.65 -29.67 -10.77
C SER A 60 4.16 -29.43 -11.00
N ALA A 61 3.75 -28.18 -11.26
CA ALA A 61 2.34 -27.81 -11.44
C ALA A 61 1.66 -28.54 -12.60
N PRO A 62 2.16 -28.49 -13.86
CA PRO A 62 1.54 -29.23 -14.96
C PRO A 62 1.60 -30.75 -14.76
N ALA A 63 2.60 -31.27 -14.03
CA ALA A 63 2.70 -32.70 -13.72
C ALA A 63 1.67 -33.16 -12.67
N ALA A 64 1.36 -32.31 -11.68
CA ALA A 64 0.39 -32.59 -10.63
C ALA A 64 -1.06 -32.33 -11.06
N LEU A 65 -1.28 -31.44 -12.03
CA LEU A 65 -2.60 -30.88 -12.39
C LEU A 65 -3.67 -31.94 -12.65
N GLY A 66 -3.37 -32.97 -13.45
CA GLY A 66 -4.32 -34.05 -13.74
C GLY A 66 -4.72 -34.86 -12.49
N TYR A 67 -3.79 -35.08 -11.56
CA TYR A 67 -4.06 -35.78 -10.31
C TYR A 67 -4.90 -34.94 -9.34
N VAL A 68 -4.64 -33.63 -9.29
CA VAL A 68 -5.43 -32.68 -8.50
C VAL A 68 -6.87 -32.63 -9.00
N ILE A 69 -7.08 -32.57 -10.32
CA ILE A 69 -8.43 -32.58 -10.93
C ILE A 69 -9.12 -33.92 -10.68
N ALA A 70 -8.41 -35.04 -10.84
CA ALA A 70 -8.96 -36.37 -10.56
C ALA A 70 -9.43 -36.51 -9.09
N ALA A 71 -8.66 -35.97 -8.14
CA ALA A 71 -9.06 -35.93 -6.73
C ALA A 71 -10.24 -34.97 -6.50
N ALA A 72 -10.27 -33.82 -7.15
CA ALA A 72 -11.37 -32.85 -7.04
C ALA A 72 -12.73 -33.42 -7.54
N VAL A 73 -12.72 -34.42 -8.41
CA VAL A 73 -13.94 -35.07 -8.90
C VAL A 73 -14.30 -36.35 -8.15
N ASP A 74 -13.42 -36.88 -7.29
CA ASP A 74 -13.67 -38.11 -6.56
C ASP A 74 -14.66 -37.86 -5.40
N PRO A 75 -15.89 -38.41 -5.45
CA PRO A 75 -16.87 -38.22 -4.38
C PRO A 75 -16.47 -38.89 -3.05
N ALA A 76 -15.42 -39.73 -3.03
CA ALA A 76 -14.87 -40.29 -1.80
C ALA A 76 -14.02 -39.28 -1.00
N ILE A 77 -13.59 -38.19 -1.64
CA ILE A 77 -12.87 -37.09 -0.97
C ILE A 77 -13.89 -36.07 -0.46
N ASP A 78 -13.60 -35.50 0.71
CA ASP A 78 -14.46 -34.51 1.36
C ASP A 78 -14.76 -33.32 0.44
N ALA A 79 -15.99 -32.80 0.50
CA ALA A 79 -16.45 -31.75 -0.39
C ALA A 79 -15.66 -30.44 -0.23
N ASP A 80 -15.21 -30.11 0.98
CA ASP A 80 -14.43 -28.91 1.24
C ASP A 80 -13.02 -29.06 0.67
N VAL A 81 -12.39 -30.23 0.83
CA VAL A 81 -11.09 -30.54 0.21
C VAL A 81 -11.17 -30.48 -1.31
N ARG A 82 -12.22 -31.08 -1.91
CA ARG A 82 -12.43 -31.01 -3.36
C ARG A 82 -12.57 -29.58 -3.86
N GLN A 83 -13.20 -28.72 -3.08
CA GLN A 83 -13.31 -27.30 -3.39
C GLN A 83 -11.94 -26.61 -3.34
N GLU A 84 -11.14 -26.84 -2.30
CA GLU A 84 -9.77 -26.31 -2.18
C GLU A 84 -8.89 -26.72 -3.36
N LEU A 85 -9.04 -27.96 -3.85
CA LEU A 85 -8.33 -28.44 -5.04
C LEU A 85 -8.76 -27.70 -6.31
N LEU A 86 -10.06 -27.40 -6.48
CA LEU A 86 -10.55 -26.60 -7.60
C LEU A 86 -10.03 -25.15 -7.53
N ASP A 87 -9.94 -24.59 -6.32
CA ASP A 87 -9.39 -23.26 -6.07
C ASP A 87 -7.88 -23.22 -6.39
N LEU A 88 -7.13 -24.26 -6.02
CA LEU A 88 -5.73 -24.43 -6.42
C LEU A 88 -5.57 -24.46 -7.94
N VAL A 89 -6.43 -25.19 -8.65
CA VAL A 89 -6.41 -25.23 -10.12
C VAL A 89 -6.64 -23.83 -10.71
N GLY A 90 -7.61 -23.09 -10.20
CA GLY A 90 -7.87 -21.70 -10.61
C GLY A 90 -6.69 -20.77 -10.32
N ALA A 91 -6.08 -20.88 -9.14
CA ALA A 91 -4.93 -20.07 -8.74
C ALA A 91 -3.69 -20.32 -9.62
N LEU A 92 -3.42 -21.57 -9.98
CA LEU A 92 -2.35 -21.92 -10.92
C LEU A 92 -2.60 -21.32 -12.32
N ALA A 93 -3.84 -21.35 -12.80
CA ALA A 93 -4.21 -20.78 -14.08
C ALA A 93 -4.13 -19.25 -14.10
N ASP A 94 -4.57 -18.58 -13.03
CA ASP A 94 -4.41 -17.14 -12.86
C ASP A 94 -2.93 -16.74 -12.80
N ALA A 95 -2.11 -17.46 -12.02
CA ALA A 95 -0.67 -17.23 -11.95
C ALA A 95 0.01 -17.39 -13.32
N ALA A 96 -0.42 -18.35 -14.14
CA ALA A 96 0.11 -18.53 -15.49
C ALA A 96 -0.21 -17.36 -16.44
N ASN A 97 -1.39 -16.74 -16.28
CA ASN A 97 -1.83 -15.62 -17.10
C ASN A 97 -1.24 -14.27 -16.65
N THR A 98 -0.92 -14.14 -15.36
CA THR A 98 -0.47 -12.88 -14.75
C THR A 98 1.05 -12.78 -14.59
N ALA A 99 1.75 -13.91 -14.42
CA ALA A 99 3.20 -13.93 -14.27
C ALA A 99 3.93 -13.59 -15.58
N ALA A 100 5.11 -12.99 -15.46
CA ALA A 100 5.97 -12.79 -16.63
C ALA A 100 6.32 -14.15 -17.27
N PRO A 101 6.35 -14.29 -18.61
CA PRO A 101 6.51 -15.58 -19.28
C PRO A 101 7.72 -16.42 -18.82
N ARG A 102 8.80 -15.78 -18.36
CA ARG A 102 9.99 -16.44 -17.81
C ARG A 102 9.75 -17.23 -16.52
N PHE A 103 8.67 -16.94 -15.80
CA PHE A 103 8.27 -17.60 -14.56
C PHE A 103 7.22 -18.69 -14.77
N VAL A 104 6.80 -18.92 -16.01
CA VAL A 104 5.83 -19.95 -16.38
C VAL A 104 6.55 -21.04 -17.16
N THR A 105 6.45 -22.28 -16.70
CA THR A 105 7.03 -23.42 -17.41
C THR A 105 6.40 -23.60 -18.79
N SER A 106 7.21 -23.96 -19.80
CA SER A 106 6.74 -24.19 -21.17
C SER A 106 5.77 -25.37 -21.31
N ALA A 107 5.71 -26.27 -20.32
CA ALA A 107 4.75 -27.38 -20.27
C ALA A 107 3.34 -26.94 -19.87
N TRP A 108 3.17 -25.74 -19.30
CA TRP A 108 1.89 -25.28 -18.76
C TRP A 108 0.76 -25.21 -19.80
N PRO A 109 0.94 -24.57 -20.98
CA PRO A 109 -0.19 -24.37 -21.90
C PRO A 109 -0.86 -25.68 -22.33
N ALA A 110 -0.08 -26.72 -22.64
CA ALA A 110 -0.61 -28.01 -23.04
C ALA A 110 -1.32 -28.74 -21.89
N ALA A 111 -0.77 -28.68 -20.67
CA ALA A 111 -1.40 -29.26 -19.49
C ALA A 111 -2.71 -28.54 -19.14
N TRP A 112 -2.73 -27.21 -19.25
CA TRP A 112 -3.92 -26.41 -19.01
C TRP A 112 -5.02 -26.67 -20.04
N ASP A 113 -4.69 -26.79 -21.33
CA ASP A 113 -5.68 -27.12 -22.36
C ASP A 113 -6.35 -28.48 -22.10
N LEU A 114 -5.60 -29.48 -21.62
CA LEU A 114 -6.16 -30.77 -21.19
C LEU A 114 -7.05 -30.59 -19.97
N ALA A 115 -6.58 -29.88 -18.94
CA ALA A 115 -7.36 -29.59 -17.73
C ALA A 115 -8.68 -28.88 -18.04
N VAL A 116 -8.71 -27.92 -18.97
CA VAL A 116 -9.96 -27.26 -19.41
C VAL A 116 -10.96 -28.28 -19.96
N THR A 117 -10.50 -29.31 -20.67
CA THR A 117 -11.37 -30.40 -21.16
C THR A 117 -12.02 -31.16 -20.01
N ASP A 118 -11.25 -31.44 -18.95
CA ASP A 118 -11.72 -32.19 -17.79
C ASP A 118 -12.61 -31.34 -16.87
N LEU A 119 -12.37 -30.02 -16.80
CA LEU A 119 -13.14 -29.08 -16.00
C LEU A 119 -14.51 -28.74 -16.60
N LEU A 120 -14.64 -28.69 -17.93
CA LEU A 120 -15.89 -28.28 -18.61
C LEU A 120 -17.12 -29.11 -18.17
N PRO A 121 -17.08 -30.45 -18.12
CA PRO A 121 -18.19 -31.26 -17.64
C PRO A 121 -18.57 -31.00 -16.16
N LEU A 122 -17.63 -30.49 -15.35
CA LEU A 122 -17.86 -30.24 -13.93
C LEU A 122 -18.73 -29.01 -13.68
N LEU A 123 -18.97 -28.19 -14.71
CA LEU A 123 -19.99 -27.14 -14.65
C LEU A 123 -21.37 -27.71 -14.36
N ASP A 124 -21.66 -28.96 -14.70
CA ASP A 124 -22.94 -29.63 -14.38
C ASP A 124 -22.88 -30.49 -13.12
N GLY A 125 -21.84 -30.31 -12.29
CA GLY A 125 -21.67 -31.00 -11.03
C GLY A 125 -22.80 -30.73 -10.03
N PRO A 126 -23.08 -31.67 -9.10
CA PRO A 126 -24.22 -31.58 -8.19
C PRO A 126 -24.09 -30.44 -7.16
N LEU A 127 -22.86 -30.10 -6.75
CA LEU A 127 -22.58 -29.12 -5.71
C LEU A 127 -22.35 -27.73 -6.33
N ALA A 128 -23.18 -26.76 -5.94
CA ALA A 128 -23.10 -25.38 -6.45
C ALA A 128 -21.74 -24.73 -6.17
N VAL A 129 -21.18 -24.99 -5.00
CA VAL A 129 -19.88 -24.42 -4.61
C VAL A 129 -18.73 -24.94 -5.49
N HIS A 130 -18.81 -26.18 -5.96
CA HIS A 130 -17.87 -26.75 -6.94
C HIS A 130 -18.10 -26.17 -8.33
N ARG A 131 -19.36 -26.04 -8.78
CA ARG A 131 -19.68 -25.37 -10.05
C ARG A 131 -19.13 -23.95 -10.09
N THR A 132 -19.25 -23.23 -8.98
CA THR A 132 -18.68 -21.88 -8.82
C THR A 132 -17.15 -21.91 -8.96
N ALA A 133 -16.45 -22.79 -8.24
CA ALA A 133 -14.98 -22.89 -8.32
C ALA A 133 -14.50 -23.31 -9.73
N VAL A 134 -15.21 -24.23 -10.38
CA VAL A 134 -14.95 -24.64 -11.77
C VAL A 134 -15.14 -23.47 -12.74
N ALA A 135 -16.24 -22.71 -12.61
CA ALA A 135 -16.48 -21.54 -13.45
C ALA A 135 -15.38 -20.49 -13.27
N ASP A 136 -14.89 -20.27 -12.05
CA ASP A 136 -13.79 -19.36 -11.74
C ASP A 136 -12.47 -19.82 -12.37
N ALA A 137 -12.09 -21.09 -12.19
CA ALA A 137 -10.90 -21.67 -12.83
C ALA A 137 -10.97 -21.58 -14.36
N LEU A 138 -12.13 -21.89 -14.94
CA LEU A 138 -12.37 -21.80 -16.39
C LEU A 138 -12.31 -20.36 -16.93
N ALA A 139 -12.48 -19.32 -16.10
CA ALA A 139 -12.31 -17.93 -16.50
C ALA A 139 -10.90 -17.64 -17.04
N GLN A 140 -9.91 -18.46 -16.67
CA GLN A 140 -8.50 -18.35 -17.05
C GLN A 140 -8.17 -19.05 -18.38
N ALA A 141 -9.15 -19.69 -19.03
CA ALA A 141 -8.97 -20.46 -20.27
C ALA A 141 -8.89 -19.58 -21.53
N HIS A 142 -7.97 -18.62 -21.58
CA HIS A 142 -7.86 -17.62 -22.65
C HIS A 142 -7.77 -18.21 -24.06
N HIS A 143 -7.05 -19.32 -24.26
CA HIS A 143 -6.89 -19.96 -25.57
C HIS A 143 -8.14 -20.73 -26.06
N ARG A 144 -9.03 -21.10 -25.14
CA ARG A 144 -10.29 -21.81 -25.42
C ARG A 144 -11.51 -20.95 -25.06
N ALA A 145 -11.35 -19.63 -25.09
CA ALA A 145 -12.34 -18.68 -24.62
C ALA A 145 -13.72 -18.88 -25.28
N ASP A 146 -13.77 -19.16 -26.59
CA ASP A 146 -15.05 -19.36 -27.30
C ASP A 146 -15.81 -20.61 -26.82
N GLU A 147 -15.12 -21.74 -26.66
CA GLU A 147 -15.72 -22.99 -26.17
C GLU A 147 -16.17 -22.86 -24.72
N VAL A 148 -15.30 -22.32 -23.86
CA VAL A 148 -15.60 -22.17 -22.44
C VAL A 148 -16.74 -21.18 -22.23
N THR A 149 -16.76 -20.06 -22.96
CA THR A 149 -17.85 -19.10 -22.90
C THR A 149 -19.19 -19.74 -23.29
N ALA A 150 -19.21 -20.60 -24.31
CA ALA A 150 -20.42 -21.33 -24.69
C ALA A 150 -20.88 -22.31 -23.59
N GLY A 151 -19.94 -23.01 -22.95
CA GLY A 151 -20.22 -23.88 -21.80
C GLY A 151 -20.81 -23.12 -20.61
N LEU A 152 -20.18 -22.00 -20.20
CA LEU A 152 -20.66 -21.15 -19.11
C LEU A 152 -22.07 -20.60 -19.37
N ARG A 153 -22.36 -20.16 -20.60
CA ARG A 153 -23.71 -19.68 -21.00
C ARG A 153 -24.75 -20.79 -21.06
N THR A 154 -24.35 -22.00 -21.45
CA THR A 154 -25.23 -23.18 -21.40
C THR A 154 -25.60 -23.48 -19.95
N ARG A 155 -24.62 -23.44 -19.05
CA ARG A 155 -24.86 -23.65 -17.62
C ARG A 155 -25.76 -22.59 -17.01
N TRP A 156 -25.56 -21.31 -17.38
CA TRP A 156 -26.38 -20.19 -16.92
C TRP A 156 -27.89 -20.42 -17.13
N ALA A 157 -28.29 -21.03 -18.26
CA ALA A 157 -29.70 -21.23 -18.60
C ALA A 157 -30.48 -22.11 -17.61
N VAL A 158 -29.78 -22.93 -16.83
CA VAL A 158 -30.38 -23.87 -15.87
C VAL A 158 -29.87 -23.66 -14.43
N GLU A 159 -28.99 -22.69 -14.20
CA GLU A 159 -28.42 -22.42 -12.89
C GLU A 159 -29.39 -21.64 -11.99
N SER A 160 -29.63 -22.18 -10.80
CA SER A 160 -30.49 -21.59 -9.77
C SER A 160 -29.71 -21.04 -8.57
N ASP A 161 -28.47 -21.49 -8.35
CA ASP A 161 -27.66 -21.02 -7.24
C ASP A 161 -27.19 -19.57 -7.49
N PRO A 162 -27.51 -18.60 -6.61
CA PRO A 162 -27.18 -17.19 -6.83
C PRO A 162 -25.68 -16.90 -6.95
N GLN A 163 -24.83 -17.58 -6.18
CA GLN A 163 -23.39 -17.34 -6.21
C GLN A 163 -22.77 -17.88 -7.50
N THR A 164 -23.20 -19.07 -7.92
CA THR A 164 -22.78 -19.67 -9.19
C THR A 164 -23.21 -18.77 -10.36
N ARG A 165 -24.43 -18.21 -10.32
CA ARG A 165 -24.92 -17.25 -11.33
C ARG A 165 -24.00 -16.03 -11.46
N ILE A 166 -23.66 -15.38 -10.36
CA ILE A 166 -22.73 -14.24 -10.34
C ILE A 166 -21.38 -14.64 -10.94
N GLN A 167 -20.85 -15.80 -10.54
CA GLN A 167 -19.57 -16.29 -11.05
C GLN A 167 -19.58 -16.58 -12.54
N LEU A 168 -20.62 -17.23 -13.06
CA LEU A 168 -20.73 -17.53 -14.50
C LEU A 168 -20.66 -16.24 -15.34
N VAL A 169 -21.30 -15.16 -14.86
CA VAL A 169 -21.28 -13.84 -15.50
C VAL A 169 -19.88 -13.22 -15.45
N ASP A 170 -19.21 -13.25 -14.30
CA ASP A 170 -17.85 -12.73 -14.16
C ASP A 170 -16.84 -13.51 -15.01
N SER A 171 -16.93 -14.85 -15.03
CA SER A 171 -16.08 -15.73 -15.83
C SER A 171 -16.24 -15.48 -17.34
N VAL A 172 -17.48 -15.31 -17.82
CA VAL A 172 -17.70 -14.89 -19.21
C VAL A 172 -17.07 -13.52 -19.46
N GLY A 173 -17.22 -12.57 -18.53
CA GLY A 173 -16.57 -11.26 -18.59
C GLY A 173 -15.06 -11.31 -18.80
N SER A 174 -14.36 -12.20 -18.09
CA SER A 174 -12.91 -12.41 -18.25
C SER A 174 -12.54 -12.94 -19.62
N LEU A 175 -13.36 -13.80 -20.21
CA LEU A 175 -13.05 -14.47 -21.48
C LEU A 175 -13.37 -13.65 -22.73
N ILE A 176 -14.23 -12.62 -22.64
CA ILE A 176 -14.67 -11.82 -23.81
C ILE A 176 -13.51 -11.19 -24.58
N ALA A 177 -12.46 -10.75 -23.87
CA ALA A 177 -11.28 -10.16 -24.51
C ALA A 177 -10.53 -11.16 -25.42
N HIS A 178 -10.64 -12.45 -25.09
CA HIS A 178 -9.95 -13.56 -25.76
C HIS A 178 -10.84 -14.33 -26.73
N ALA A 179 -12.17 -14.22 -26.61
CA ALA A 179 -13.14 -14.81 -27.50
C ALA A 179 -13.17 -14.11 -28.87
N ARG A 180 -13.36 -14.89 -29.94
CA ARG A 180 -13.54 -14.37 -31.31
C ARG A 180 -14.98 -14.50 -31.77
N GLU A 181 -15.52 -15.71 -31.71
CA GLU A 181 -16.86 -16.04 -32.22
C GLU A 181 -17.95 -15.65 -31.21
N GLN A 182 -17.71 -15.89 -29.92
CA GLN A 182 -18.68 -15.60 -28.86
C GLN A 182 -18.70 -14.14 -28.43
N ARG A 183 -17.69 -13.34 -28.79
CA ARG A 183 -17.51 -11.96 -28.28
C ARG A 183 -18.76 -11.10 -28.40
N GLY A 184 -19.33 -11.02 -29.59
CA GLY A 184 -20.51 -10.17 -29.86
C GLY A 184 -21.75 -10.65 -29.10
N ALA A 185 -22.00 -11.97 -29.11
CA ALA A 185 -23.13 -12.58 -28.42
C ALA A 185 -23.03 -12.43 -26.90
N SER A 186 -21.83 -12.56 -26.33
CA SER A 186 -21.58 -12.39 -24.90
C SER A 186 -21.78 -10.95 -24.44
N ILE A 187 -21.33 -9.95 -25.21
CA ILE A 187 -21.59 -8.53 -24.89
C ILE A 187 -23.10 -8.25 -24.92
N GLY A 188 -23.83 -8.76 -25.92
CA GLY A 188 -25.29 -8.63 -25.98
C GLY A 188 -25.98 -9.25 -24.77
N TRP A 189 -25.59 -10.49 -24.43
CA TRP A 189 -26.11 -11.21 -23.27
C TRP A 189 -25.85 -10.47 -21.94
N LEU A 190 -24.65 -9.91 -21.74
CA LEU A 190 -24.36 -9.12 -20.54
C LEU A 190 -25.23 -7.85 -20.43
N ARG A 191 -25.54 -7.19 -21.55
CA ARG A 191 -26.45 -6.03 -21.56
C ARG A 191 -27.88 -6.43 -21.17
N GLU A 192 -28.37 -7.55 -21.69
CA GLU A 192 -29.68 -8.09 -21.31
C GLU A 192 -29.76 -8.41 -19.81
N LEU A 193 -28.69 -9.00 -19.25
CA LEU A 193 -28.60 -9.28 -17.82
C LEU A 193 -28.57 -8.00 -16.97
N MET A 194 -27.82 -7.00 -17.39
CA MET A 194 -27.75 -5.70 -16.72
C MET A 194 -29.14 -5.03 -16.58
N ASP A 195 -30.01 -5.18 -17.59
CA ASP A 195 -31.33 -4.56 -17.63
C ASP A 195 -32.39 -5.37 -16.87
N GLY A 196 -32.37 -6.70 -16.98
CA GLY A 196 -33.51 -7.55 -16.58
C GLY A 196 -33.27 -8.55 -15.45
N ALA A 197 -32.02 -8.75 -15.01
CA ALA A 197 -31.70 -9.78 -14.01
C ALA A 197 -31.87 -9.29 -12.56
N GLU A 198 -31.66 -10.20 -11.61
CA GLU A 198 -31.59 -9.87 -10.18
C GLU A 198 -30.43 -8.91 -9.86
N PRO A 199 -30.53 -8.09 -8.78
CA PRO A 199 -29.59 -7.01 -8.51
C PRO A 199 -28.11 -7.41 -8.49
N SER A 200 -27.76 -8.54 -7.89
CA SER A 200 -26.38 -9.03 -7.82
C SER A 200 -25.80 -9.37 -9.20
N VAL A 201 -26.60 -10.00 -10.06
CA VAL A 201 -26.23 -10.33 -11.44
C VAL A 201 -26.09 -9.08 -12.29
N ARG A 202 -26.93 -8.07 -12.07
CA ARG A 202 -26.79 -6.77 -12.75
C ARG A 202 -25.45 -6.12 -12.43
N LEU A 203 -24.99 -6.16 -11.18
CA LEU A 203 -23.67 -5.65 -10.79
C LEU A 203 -22.53 -6.47 -11.43
N ALA A 204 -22.64 -7.79 -11.44
CA ALA A 204 -21.67 -8.68 -12.11
C ALA A 204 -21.60 -8.41 -13.62
N ALA A 205 -22.74 -8.18 -14.27
CA ALA A 205 -22.81 -7.84 -15.68
C ALA A 205 -22.14 -6.49 -15.98
N VAL A 206 -22.35 -5.47 -15.13
CA VAL A 206 -21.64 -4.18 -15.25
C VAL A 206 -20.13 -4.37 -15.12
N GLN A 207 -19.66 -5.16 -14.14
CA GLN A 207 -18.24 -5.47 -13.98
C GLN A 207 -17.67 -6.14 -15.23
N ALA A 208 -18.33 -7.18 -15.72
CA ALA A 208 -17.94 -7.92 -16.92
C ALA A 208 -17.89 -7.02 -18.17
N LEU A 209 -18.89 -6.16 -18.36
CA LEU A 209 -18.95 -5.20 -19.46
C LEU A 209 -17.82 -4.18 -19.40
N ARG A 210 -17.52 -3.62 -18.22
CA ARG A 210 -16.40 -2.68 -18.03
C ARG A 210 -15.05 -3.33 -18.34
N ARG A 211 -14.85 -4.59 -17.95
CA ARG A 211 -13.63 -5.36 -18.27
C ARG A 211 -13.51 -5.61 -19.78
N ALA A 212 -14.62 -5.95 -20.44
CA ALA A 212 -14.67 -6.25 -21.87
C ALA A 212 -14.54 -5.00 -22.78
N LEU A 213 -14.98 -3.84 -22.29
CA LEU A 213 -15.08 -2.58 -23.03
C LEU A 213 -14.42 -1.43 -22.23
N PRO A 214 -13.09 -1.47 -22.03
CA PRO A 214 -12.40 -0.44 -21.27
C PRO A 214 -12.48 0.93 -21.96
N GLY A 215 -12.61 1.99 -21.17
CA GLY A 215 -12.67 3.37 -21.67
C GLY A 215 -14.02 3.80 -22.24
N GLN A 216 -15.04 2.92 -22.24
CA GLN A 216 -16.39 3.30 -22.60
C GLN A 216 -17.10 3.91 -21.37
N ASP A 217 -17.36 5.21 -21.43
CA ASP A 217 -18.21 5.89 -20.46
C ASP A 217 -19.68 5.65 -20.82
N ASP A 218 -20.22 4.57 -20.27
CA ASP A 218 -21.63 4.24 -20.42
C ASP A 218 -22.38 4.65 -19.14
N SER A 219 -23.00 5.84 -19.18
CA SER A 219 -23.88 6.34 -18.11
C SER A 219 -24.94 5.32 -17.66
N VAL A 220 -25.31 4.36 -18.52
CA VAL A 220 -26.23 3.26 -18.17
C VAL A 220 -25.65 2.34 -17.10
N TYR A 221 -24.33 2.12 -17.09
CA TYR A 221 -23.66 1.34 -16.04
C TYR A 221 -23.78 2.05 -14.69
N ALA A 222 -23.48 3.35 -14.67
CA ALA A 222 -23.57 4.15 -13.45
C ALA A 222 -25.01 4.21 -12.91
N GLN A 223 -26.00 4.35 -13.80
CA GLN A 223 -27.42 4.32 -13.45
C GLN A 223 -27.83 2.96 -12.89
N THR A 224 -27.40 1.86 -13.51
CA THR A 224 -27.70 0.50 -13.04
C THR A 224 -27.13 0.25 -11.65
N VAL A 225 -25.86 0.57 -11.43
CA VAL A 225 -25.21 0.43 -10.13
C VAL A 225 -25.92 1.29 -9.08
N SER A 226 -26.21 2.56 -9.39
CA SER A 226 -26.92 3.47 -8.48
C SER A 226 -28.31 2.97 -8.11
N ASN A 227 -29.05 2.40 -9.07
CA ASN A 227 -30.36 1.80 -8.83
C ASN A 227 -30.28 0.58 -7.91
N VAL A 228 -29.29 -0.29 -8.11
CA VAL A 228 -29.08 -1.46 -7.24
C VAL A 228 -28.69 -1.04 -5.82
N LEU A 229 -27.75 -0.11 -5.69
CA LEU A 229 -27.30 0.42 -4.38
C LEU A 229 -28.43 1.12 -3.61
N SER A 230 -29.38 1.73 -4.32
CA SER A 230 -30.49 2.45 -3.68
C SER A 230 -31.70 1.57 -3.36
N GLY A 231 -31.83 0.41 -4.01
CA GLY A 231 -33.06 -0.40 -4.00
C GLY A 231 -32.89 -1.84 -3.50
N SER A 232 -31.70 -2.25 -3.07
CA SER A 232 -31.40 -3.63 -2.67
C SER A 232 -30.63 -3.68 -1.35
N GLU A 233 -30.77 -4.78 -0.62
CA GLU A 233 -30.04 -5.00 0.64
C GLU A 233 -28.53 -5.18 0.41
N PRO A 234 -27.66 -4.77 1.35
CA PRO A 234 -26.20 -4.81 1.19
C PRO A 234 -25.63 -6.20 0.89
N GLU A 235 -26.28 -7.26 1.36
CA GLU A 235 -25.89 -8.65 1.09
C GLU A 235 -25.96 -9.01 -0.39
N THR A 236 -26.67 -8.22 -1.21
CA THR A 236 -26.73 -8.38 -2.66
C THR A 236 -25.50 -7.83 -3.38
N TRP A 237 -24.71 -6.98 -2.73
CA TRP A 237 -23.55 -6.30 -3.32
C TRP A 237 -22.28 -7.17 -3.21
N ARG A 238 -22.35 -8.37 -3.78
CA ARG A 238 -21.28 -9.35 -3.75
C ARG A 238 -20.58 -9.46 -5.10
N PRO A 239 -19.24 -9.43 -5.14
CA PRO A 239 -18.50 -9.89 -6.30
C PRO A 239 -18.61 -11.42 -6.47
N GLY A 240 -18.08 -11.95 -7.57
CA GLY A 240 -17.87 -13.39 -7.77
C GLY A 240 -16.95 -14.03 -6.71
N ARG A 241 -16.71 -15.34 -6.84
CA ARG A 241 -15.72 -16.10 -6.06
C ARG A 241 -14.35 -15.40 -6.19
N GLY A 242 -13.65 -15.23 -5.07
CA GLY A 242 -12.43 -14.42 -4.94
C GLY A 242 -12.50 -13.32 -3.88
N ALA A 243 -13.70 -12.87 -3.48
CA ALA A 243 -13.89 -11.96 -2.34
C ALA A 243 -14.94 -12.50 -1.38
N ALA A 244 -14.51 -12.88 -0.18
CA ALA A 244 -15.30 -13.60 0.82
C ALA A 244 -16.50 -12.83 1.41
N LYS A 245 -16.70 -11.54 1.08
CA LYS A 245 -17.71 -10.67 1.72
C LYS A 245 -18.31 -9.66 0.72
N PRO A 246 -19.60 -9.26 0.88
CA PRO A 246 -20.13 -8.06 0.22
C PRO A 246 -19.25 -6.87 0.57
N THR A 247 -18.89 -6.05 -0.41
CA THR A 247 -18.12 -4.83 -0.11
C THR A 247 -18.77 -3.64 -0.82
N VAL A 248 -19.18 -2.65 -0.01
CA VAL A 248 -19.65 -1.35 -0.50
C VAL A 248 -18.62 -0.72 -1.43
N VAL A 249 -17.34 -0.86 -1.08
CA VAL A 249 -16.21 -0.35 -1.85
C VAL A 249 -16.17 -0.91 -3.27
N TRP A 250 -16.35 -2.23 -3.43
CA TRP A 250 -16.42 -2.84 -4.76
C TRP A 250 -17.61 -2.29 -5.56
N ALA A 251 -18.81 -2.29 -4.96
CA ALA A 251 -20.03 -1.89 -5.65
C ALA A 251 -19.99 -0.40 -6.06
N VAL A 252 -19.49 0.48 -5.20
CA VAL A 252 -19.22 1.89 -5.53
C VAL A 252 -18.15 2.00 -6.61
N GLY A 253 -17.12 1.15 -6.58
CA GLY A 253 -16.08 1.08 -7.62
C GLY A 253 -16.62 0.79 -9.02
N LEU A 254 -17.79 0.12 -9.14
CA LEU A 254 -18.46 -0.13 -10.42
C LEU A 254 -19.04 1.13 -11.06
N LEU A 255 -19.10 2.27 -10.35
CA LEU A 255 -19.45 3.56 -10.93
C LEU A 255 -18.32 4.11 -11.83
N GLY A 256 -17.09 3.61 -11.66
CA GLY A 256 -15.94 3.93 -12.53
C GLY A 256 -15.59 5.41 -12.52
N GLU A 257 -15.41 5.99 -13.71
CA GLU A 257 -15.04 7.40 -13.90
C GLU A 257 -16.21 8.38 -13.76
N ASP A 258 -17.44 7.92 -13.53
CA ASP A 258 -18.57 8.81 -13.24
C ASP A 258 -18.44 9.35 -11.80
N ARG A 259 -17.70 10.46 -11.69
CA ARG A 259 -17.35 11.10 -10.43
C ARG A 259 -18.57 11.58 -9.67
N ALA A 260 -19.58 12.09 -10.39
CA ALA A 260 -20.78 12.62 -9.79
C ALA A 260 -21.64 11.48 -9.21
N ALA A 261 -21.86 10.41 -9.96
CA ALA A 261 -22.59 9.24 -9.46
C ALA A 261 -21.85 8.58 -8.30
N LEU A 262 -20.51 8.47 -8.37
CA LEU A 262 -19.69 7.94 -7.29
C LEU A 262 -19.84 8.74 -6.00
N ALA A 263 -19.73 10.06 -6.07
CA ALA A 263 -19.83 10.89 -4.88
C ALA A 263 -21.24 10.86 -4.27
N ASP A 264 -22.26 10.95 -5.12
CA ASP A 264 -23.67 10.88 -4.74
C ASP A 264 -24.02 9.53 -4.06
N ALA A 265 -23.56 8.41 -4.63
CA ALA A 265 -23.73 7.08 -4.01
C ALA A 265 -23.02 6.99 -2.65
N ILE A 266 -21.76 7.43 -2.54
CA ILE A 266 -21.02 7.45 -1.27
C ILE A 266 -21.75 8.29 -0.22
N GLN A 267 -22.23 9.48 -0.59
CA GLN A 267 -22.95 10.37 0.31
C GLN A 267 -24.26 9.77 0.83
N ARG A 268 -25.03 9.09 -0.04
CA ARG A 268 -26.26 8.39 0.38
C ARG A 268 -25.95 7.22 1.32
N LEU A 269 -24.96 6.40 1.00
CA LEU A 269 -24.62 5.21 1.77
C LEU A 269 -24.06 5.55 3.16
N MET A 270 -23.46 6.73 3.35
CA MET A 270 -23.12 7.23 4.69
C MET A 270 -24.34 7.51 5.59
N GLY A 271 -25.55 7.62 5.02
CA GLY A 271 -26.80 7.74 5.76
C GLY A 271 -27.55 6.42 5.98
N HIS A 272 -26.96 5.28 5.58
CA HIS A 272 -27.65 3.98 5.62
C HIS A 272 -27.91 3.49 7.06
N PRO A 273 -29.03 2.81 7.34
CA PRO A 273 -29.33 2.28 8.68
C PRO A 273 -28.30 1.26 9.18
N ASP A 274 -27.77 0.40 8.30
CA ASP A 274 -26.72 -0.57 8.65
C ASP A 274 -25.36 0.11 8.88
N PRO A 275 -24.75 -0.01 10.08
CA PRO A 275 -23.42 0.54 10.37
C PRO A 275 -22.30 0.02 9.46
N SER A 276 -22.39 -1.23 8.99
CA SER A 276 -21.39 -1.84 8.10
C SER A 276 -21.39 -1.18 6.72
N VAL A 277 -22.56 -0.75 6.26
CA VAL A 277 -22.70 0.01 5.00
C VAL A 277 -22.09 1.39 5.14
N ARG A 278 -22.37 2.08 6.26
CA ARG A 278 -21.78 3.39 6.55
C ARG A 278 -20.25 3.31 6.64
N ALA A 279 -19.73 2.26 7.28
CA ALA A 279 -18.29 1.99 7.34
C ALA A 279 -17.68 1.80 5.94
N GLY A 280 -18.33 0.98 5.10
CA GLY A 280 -17.91 0.77 3.71
C GLY A 280 -17.99 2.04 2.86
N ALA A 281 -18.97 2.91 3.10
CA ALA A 281 -19.09 4.21 2.44
C ALA A 281 -17.99 5.19 2.88
N LEU A 282 -17.64 5.20 4.18
CA LEU A 282 -16.50 5.96 4.69
C LEU A 282 -15.18 5.48 4.07
N GLN A 283 -15.00 4.17 3.92
CA GLN A 283 -13.84 3.60 3.23
C GLN A 283 -13.80 3.99 1.75
N ALA A 284 -14.94 3.92 1.04
CA ALA A 284 -15.03 4.34 -0.35
C ALA A 284 -14.75 5.85 -0.51
N ALA A 285 -15.24 6.68 0.41
CA ALA A 285 -14.88 8.09 0.48
C ALA A 285 -13.36 8.23 0.62
N ALA A 286 -12.77 7.59 1.63
CA ALA A 286 -11.33 7.69 1.87
C ALA A 286 -10.48 7.29 0.65
N GLN A 287 -10.89 6.24 -0.08
CA GLN A 287 -10.29 5.89 -1.37
C GLN A 287 -10.36 7.05 -2.37
N ALA A 288 -11.54 7.65 -2.58
CA ALA A 288 -11.71 8.78 -3.48
C ALA A 288 -10.86 9.99 -3.07
N LEU A 289 -10.85 10.38 -1.79
CA LEU A 289 -10.05 11.50 -1.26
C LEU A 289 -8.54 11.24 -1.38
N SER A 290 -8.11 9.98 -1.22
CA SER A 290 -6.69 9.60 -1.36
C SER A 290 -6.20 9.65 -2.80
N ARG A 291 -7.10 9.49 -3.78
CA ARG A 291 -6.78 9.52 -5.21
C ARG A 291 -6.92 10.90 -5.81
N ARG A 292 -7.96 11.65 -5.46
CA ARG A 292 -8.33 12.91 -6.13
C ARG A 292 -8.40 14.10 -5.17
N ARG A 293 -7.89 15.25 -5.60
CA ARG A 293 -7.97 16.52 -4.87
C ARG A 293 -9.40 17.07 -4.84
N SER A 294 -10.10 17.03 -5.98
CA SER A 294 -11.49 17.47 -6.11
C SER A 294 -12.45 16.76 -5.14
N ALA A 295 -12.21 15.47 -4.87
CA ALA A 295 -13.03 14.66 -3.96
C ALA A 295 -13.02 15.18 -2.51
N VAL A 296 -11.98 15.93 -2.10
CA VAL A 296 -11.92 16.53 -0.76
C VAL A 296 -13.04 17.55 -0.57
N ALA A 297 -13.23 18.48 -1.52
CA ALA A 297 -14.28 19.48 -1.41
C ALA A 297 -15.69 18.85 -1.44
N GLU A 298 -15.83 17.76 -2.20
CA GLU A 298 -17.11 17.09 -2.45
C GLU A 298 -17.56 16.16 -1.30
N LEU A 299 -16.64 15.37 -0.75
CA LEU A 299 -16.98 14.28 0.18
C LEU A 299 -16.63 14.56 1.64
N LEU A 300 -15.65 15.43 1.91
CA LEU A 300 -15.21 15.70 3.28
C LEU A 300 -16.33 16.22 4.20
N PRO A 301 -17.26 17.09 3.74
CA PRO A 301 -18.39 17.50 4.58
C PRO A 301 -19.31 16.36 5.00
N ALA A 302 -19.43 15.32 4.18
CA ALA A 302 -20.25 14.16 4.50
C ALA A 302 -19.54 13.22 5.47
N VAL A 303 -18.23 13.00 5.27
CA VAL A 303 -17.38 12.28 6.23
C VAL A 303 -17.42 12.94 7.61
N ALA A 304 -17.39 14.27 7.67
CA ALA A 304 -17.41 14.99 8.93
C ALA A 304 -18.70 14.79 9.75
N ARG A 305 -19.85 14.56 9.09
CA ARG A 305 -21.11 14.23 9.80
C ARG A 305 -21.02 12.91 10.56
N SER A 306 -20.18 11.97 10.08
CA SER A 306 -19.95 10.69 10.74
C SER A 306 -19.11 10.78 12.02
N LEU A 307 -18.61 11.97 12.40
CA LEU A 307 -18.07 12.19 13.76
C LEU A 307 -19.13 12.01 14.86
N SER A 308 -20.42 12.04 14.51
CA SER A 308 -21.54 11.77 15.42
C SER A 308 -22.23 10.44 15.14
N ASP A 309 -21.59 9.53 14.39
CA ASP A 309 -22.14 8.19 14.11
C ASP A 309 -22.37 7.42 15.43
N PRO A 310 -23.49 6.70 15.58
CA PRO A 310 -23.71 5.82 16.72
C PRO A 310 -22.59 4.78 16.92
N GLU A 311 -21.99 4.29 15.84
CA GLU A 311 -20.94 3.28 15.85
C GLU A 311 -19.55 3.90 16.14
N PRO A 312 -18.86 3.52 17.23
CA PRO A 312 -17.56 4.10 17.59
C PRO A 312 -16.48 3.95 16.51
N ASP A 313 -16.46 2.84 15.79
CA ASP A 313 -15.48 2.62 14.72
C ASP A 313 -15.72 3.55 13.53
N ASN A 314 -16.97 3.93 13.24
CA ASN A 314 -17.27 4.92 12.20
C ASN A 314 -16.83 6.32 12.61
N ARG A 315 -17.02 6.71 13.89
CA ARG A 315 -16.52 8.00 14.42
C ARG A 315 -15.01 8.09 14.36
N LEU A 316 -14.34 7.00 14.76
CA LEU A 316 -12.89 6.88 14.63
C LEU A 316 -12.46 7.08 13.18
N PHE A 317 -13.04 6.31 12.26
CA PHE A 317 -12.66 6.34 10.85
C PHE A 317 -12.90 7.73 10.24
N ALA A 318 -14.00 8.40 10.61
CA ALA A 318 -14.26 9.78 10.22
C ALA A 318 -13.18 10.75 10.72
N ALA A 319 -12.81 10.68 12.01
CA ALA A 319 -11.73 11.48 12.57
C ALA A 319 -10.39 11.21 11.85
N ARG A 320 -10.15 9.96 11.46
CA ARG A 320 -8.97 9.58 10.69
C ARG A 320 -8.96 10.23 9.30
N VAL A 321 -10.06 10.17 8.56
CA VAL A 321 -10.14 10.78 7.22
C VAL A 321 -9.99 12.30 7.31
N LEU A 322 -10.56 12.94 8.34
CA LEU A 322 -10.35 14.37 8.59
C LEU A 322 -8.88 14.69 8.90
N GLY A 323 -8.21 13.90 9.74
CA GLY A 323 -6.79 14.08 10.03
C GLY A 323 -5.87 13.87 8.83
N MET A 324 -6.20 12.90 7.97
CA MET A 324 -5.55 12.70 6.67
C MET A 324 -5.65 13.96 5.81
N CYS A 325 -6.81 14.61 5.76
CA CYS A 325 -7.05 15.82 4.97
C CYS A 325 -6.50 17.12 5.59
N GLY A 326 -5.89 17.05 6.78
CA GLY A 326 -5.14 18.16 7.38
C GLY A 326 -5.91 19.49 7.39
N HIS A 327 -5.32 20.53 6.79
CA HIS A 327 -5.91 21.88 6.79
C HIS A 327 -7.29 21.97 6.13
N ALA A 328 -7.64 21.09 5.19
CA ALA A 328 -8.97 21.08 4.57
C ALA A 328 -10.08 20.74 5.59
N ALA A 329 -9.75 20.05 6.68
CA ALA A 329 -10.69 19.67 7.73
C ALA A 329 -10.87 20.74 8.85
N ARG A 330 -10.22 21.91 8.75
CA ARG A 330 -10.36 23.02 9.72
C ARG A 330 -11.80 23.43 10.07
N PRO A 331 -12.78 23.41 9.13
CA PRO A 331 -14.17 23.72 9.45
C PRO A 331 -14.80 22.85 10.56
N TRP A 332 -14.25 21.66 10.82
CA TRP A 332 -14.74 20.72 11.84
C TRP A 332 -13.84 20.61 13.07
N SER A 333 -12.93 21.56 13.27
CA SER A 333 -12.01 21.59 14.41
C SER A 333 -12.74 21.58 15.76
N ASP A 334 -13.88 22.27 15.89
CA ASP A 334 -14.68 22.26 17.13
C ASP A 334 -15.28 20.89 17.44
N ALA A 335 -15.75 20.18 16.41
CA ALA A 335 -16.28 18.82 16.56
C ALA A 335 -15.17 17.84 16.99
N LEU A 336 -13.99 17.93 16.37
CA LEU A 336 -12.82 17.15 16.77
C LEU A 336 -12.36 17.50 18.20
N ALA A 337 -12.40 18.77 18.57
CA ALA A 337 -12.04 19.22 19.92
C ALA A 337 -13.03 18.75 20.99
N ALA A 338 -14.31 18.56 20.67
CA ALA A 338 -15.26 17.96 21.61
C ALA A 338 -14.89 16.50 21.93
N MET A 339 -14.37 15.76 20.94
CA MET A 339 -14.01 14.34 21.07
C MET A 339 -12.74 14.07 21.90
N VAL A 340 -11.88 15.05 22.20
CA VAL A 340 -10.60 14.74 22.91
C VAL A 340 -10.77 14.46 24.41
N THR A 341 -12.00 14.46 24.92
CA THR A 341 -12.35 14.22 26.32
C THR A 341 -13.12 12.91 26.47
N ASP A 342 -13.01 12.26 27.62
CA ASP A 342 -13.75 11.02 27.89
C ASP A 342 -15.28 11.22 27.86
N GLU A 343 -15.75 12.43 28.22
CA GLU A 343 -17.17 12.80 28.15
C GLU A 343 -17.66 12.98 26.71
N GLY A 344 -16.84 13.57 25.84
CA GLY A 344 -17.21 13.81 24.44
C GLY A 344 -17.03 12.60 23.53
N GLU A 345 -16.13 11.68 23.87
CA GLU A 345 -15.95 10.41 23.15
C GLU A 345 -15.40 9.34 24.12
N PRO A 346 -16.19 8.36 24.56
CA PRO A 346 -15.74 7.33 25.48
C PRO A 346 -14.77 6.31 24.85
N TYR A 347 -14.76 6.16 23.52
CA TYR A 347 -13.90 5.21 22.83
C TYR A 347 -12.49 5.77 22.60
N LEU A 348 -11.49 5.19 23.28
CA LEU A 348 -10.11 5.69 23.29
C LEU A 348 -9.48 5.82 21.88
N PRO A 349 -9.55 4.81 21.00
CA PRO A 349 -9.03 4.92 19.64
C PRO A 349 -9.62 6.08 18.84
N ALA A 350 -10.92 6.39 18.98
CA ALA A 350 -11.54 7.57 18.35
C ALA A 350 -10.97 8.88 18.91
N ARG A 351 -10.74 8.97 20.23
CA ARG A 351 -10.07 10.13 20.85
C ARG A 351 -8.66 10.33 20.33
N SER A 352 -7.87 9.26 20.22
CA SER A 352 -6.51 9.32 19.70
C SER A 352 -6.47 9.86 18.26
N HIS A 353 -7.43 9.45 17.42
CA HIS A 353 -7.56 9.97 16.06
C HIS A 353 -8.05 11.42 16.02
N ALA A 354 -8.89 11.86 16.95
CA ALA A 354 -9.28 13.26 17.06
C ALA A 354 -8.10 14.15 17.47
N ILE A 355 -7.24 13.71 18.41
CA ILE A 355 -6.00 14.41 18.79
C ILE A 355 -5.06 14.51 17.58
N TRP A 356 -4.89 13.42 16.84
CA TRP A 356 -4.08 13.40 15.63
C TRP A 356 -4.62 14.33 14.55
N ALA A 357 -5.93 14.33 14.32
CA ALA A 357 -6.55 15.23 13.37
C ALA A 357 -6.28 16.69 13.75
N LEU A 358 -6.54 17.09 15.00
CA LEU A 358 -6.24 18.44 15.48
C LEU A 358 -4.76 18.82 15.30
N SER A 359 -3.83 17.89 15.56
CA SER A 359 -2.40 18.10 15.28
C SER A 359 -2.14 18.38 13.81
N ARG A 360 -2.70 17.57 12.90
CA ARG A 360 -2.62 17.74 11.44
C ARG A 360 -3.27 19.04 10.94
N LEU A 361 -4.29 19.53 11.62
CA LEU A 361 -4.95 20.80 11.32
C LEU A 361 -4.09 22.02 11.73
N GLY A 362 -3.11 21.82 12.62
CA GLY A 362 -2.37 22.88 13.29
C GLY A 362 -3.13 23.49 14.48
N ASP A 363 -4.06 22.74 15.08
CA ASP A 363 -4.90 23.21 16.19
C ASP A 363 -4.28 22.84 17.55
N ALA A 364 -3.85 23.85 18.30
CA ALA A 364 -3.18 23.70 19.59
C ALA A 364 -4.04 23.01 20.68
N ARG A 365 -5.35 22.85 20.48
CA ARG A 365 -6.22 22.08 21.40
C ARG A 365 -5.84 20.60 21.49
N CYS A 366 -5.03 20.07 20.57
CA CYS A 366 -4.43 18.73 20.69
C CYS A 366 -3.37 18.64 21.80
N VAL A 367 -2.77 19.76 22.24
CA VAL A 367 -1.61 19.74 23.14
C VAL A 367 -1.99 19.35 24.57
N PRO A 368 -3.01 19.95 25.25
CA PRO A 368 -3.38 19.56 26.60
C PRO A 368 -3.74 18.07 26.77
N PRO A 369 -4.55 17.42 25.90
CA PRO A 369 -4.82 15.99 26.03
C PRO A 369 -3.56 15.15 25.78
N LEU A 370 -2.68 15.55 24.85
CA LEU A 370 -1.41 14.84 24.61
C LEU A 370 -0.46 14.92 25.82
N VAL A 371 -0.35 16.09 26.48
CA VAL A 371 0.39 16.25 27.74
C VAL A 371 -0.11 15.29 28.81
N ARG A 372 -1.44 15.17 28.97
CA ARG A 372 -2.04 14.23 29.94
C ARG A 372 -1.71 12.77 29.58
N ARG A 373 -1.80 12.38 28.30
CA ARG A 373 -1.50 11.02 27.82
C ARG A 373 -0.04 10.64 28.04
N LEU A 374 0.89 11.55 27.76
CA LEU A 374 2.33 11.32 27.99
C LEU A 374 2.65 11.05 29.47
N ALA A 375 1.92 11.67 30.39
CA ALA A 375 2.07 11.50 31.84
C ALA A 375 1.36 10.24 32.40
N GLN A 376 0.53 9.56 31.62
CA GLN A 376 -0.20 8.36 32.04
C GLN A 376 0.52 7.07 31.61
N ALA A 377 0.25 5.96 32.29
CA ALA A 377 0.78 4.65 31.87
C ALA A 377 0.27 4.26 30.48
N GLN A 378 -1.04 4.43 30.24
CA GLN A 378 -1.66 4.16 28.95
C GLN A 378 -1.56 5.39 28.02
N LEU A 379 -0.61 5.31 27.08
CA LEU A 379 -0.34 6.39 26.12
C LEU A 379 -1.48 6.56 25.09
N GLY A 380 -2.12 5.46 24.67
CA GLY A 380 -3.14 5.49 23.61
C GLY A 380 -2.58 5.69 22.20
N PHE A 381 -1.27 5.51 22.03
CA PHE A 381 -0.52 5.54 20.77
C PHE A 381 0.50 4.39 20.76
N ALA A 382 0.80 3.87 19.57
CA ALA A 382 1.80 2.83 19.38
C ALA A 382 3.24 3.38 19.43
N TYR A 383 4.20 2.51 19.72
CA TYR A 383 5.65 2.81 19.67
C TYR A 383 6.32 2.41 18.34
N HIS A 384 5.49 2.07 17.36
CA HIS A 384 5.90 1.80 16.00
C HIS A 384 4.80 2.25 15.05
N ALA A 385 5.19 2.67 13.86
CA ALA A 385 4.24 2.97 12.81
C ALA A 385 3.86 1.65 12.10
N SER A 386 2.56 1.38 11.99
CA SER A 386 2.03 0.18 11.32
C SER A 386 1.29 0.57 10.06
N HIS A 387 1.71 0.02 8.92
CA HIS A 387 1.12 0.30 7.63
C HIS A 387 0.95 -0.98 6.85
N ALA A 388 -0.25 -1.16 6.31
CA ALA A 388 -0.49 -2.09 5.23
C ALA A 388 -1.24 -1.36 4.12
N ASP A 389 -1.24 -1.96 2.95
CA ASP A 389 -2.10 -1.52 1.87
C ASP A 389 -3.58 -1.69 2.27
N GLY A 390 -4.40 -0.71 1.88
CA GLY A 390 -5.81 -0.65 2.23
C GLY A 390 -6.14 0.25 3.42
N TRP A 391 -7.38 0.15 3.89
CA TRP A 391 -7.99 1.10 4.83
C TRP A 391 -8.21 0.50 6.22
N TRP A 392 -7.26 -0.29 6.69
CA TRP A 392 -7.28 -0.82 8.05
C TRP A 392 -6.98 0.28 9.05
N THR A 393 -7.75 0.32 10.13
CA THR A 393 -7.56 1.26 11.23
C THR A 393 -6.54 0.70 12.22
N TYR A 394 -5.29 1.15 12.09
CA TYR A 394 -4.23 0.83 13.04
C TYR A 394 -4.18 1.86 14.17
N GLU A 395 -3.56 1.48 15.28
CA GLU A 395 -3.14 2.46 16.28
C GLU A 395 -2.11 3.42 15.67
N LEU A 396 -2.32 4.71 15.88
CA LEU A 396 -1.40 5.77 15.46
C LEU A 396 -0.14 5.72 16.31
N SER A 397 1.03 5.88 15.69
CA SER A 397 2.28 6.04 16.44
C SER A 397 2.37 7.42 17.09
N LEU A 398 3.10 7.54 18.20
CA LEU A 398 3.30 8.83 18.85
C LEU A 398 3.96 9.86 17.92
N ASN A 399 4.93 9.43 17.10
CA ASN A 399 5.60 10.32 16.16
C ASN A 399 4.63 10.90 15.11
N GLU A 400 3.72 10.09 14.56
CA GLU A 400 2.70 10.56 13.60
C GLU A 400 1.78 11.65 14.17
N VAL A 401 1.59 11.65 15.49
CA VAL A 401 0.77 12.63 16.19
C VAL A 401 1.55 13.87 16.57
N ALA A 402 2.80 13.72 17.03
CA ALA A 402 3.51 14.78 17.72
C ALA A 402 4.68 15.38 16.93
N ALA A 403 5.12 14.78 15.81
CA ALA A 403 6.29 15.27 15.07
C ALA A 403 6.15 16.73 14.60
N GLY A 404 4.94 17.14 14.19
CA GLY A 404 4.65 18.51 13.78
C GLY A 404 4.47 19.53 14.92
N LEU A 405 4.62 19.13 16.18
CA LEU A 405 4.30 19.95 17.35
C LEU A 405 5.54 20.57 18.02
N SER A 406 6.65 20.72 17.30
CA SER A 406 7.89 21.31 17.84
C SER A 406 7.71 22.74 18.37
N ALA A 407 6.79 23.52 17.80
CA ALA A 407 6.40 24.85 18.31
C ALA A 407 5.74 24.82 19.70
N HIS A 408 5.31 23.64 20.17
CA HIS A 408 4.72 23.40 21.49
C HIS A 408 5.64 22.57 22.40
N ALA A 409 6.92 22.47 22.07
CA ALA A 409 7.90 21.70 22.83
C ALA A 409 7.93 22.08 24.32
N ASP A 410 7.77 23.36 24.68
CA ASP A 410 7.75 23.82 26.08
C ASP A 410 6.69 23.11 26.94
N ALA A 411 5.52 22.81 26.37
CA ALA A 411 4.44 22.12 27.07
C ALA A 411 4.62 20.59 27.08
N LEU A 412 5.18 20.02 26.00
CA LEU A 412 5.26 18.58 25.78
C LEU A 412 6.56 17.95 26.31
N LEU A 413 7.66 18.70 26.39
CA LEU A 413 8.94 18.18 26.85
C LEU A 413 8.94 17.72 28.31
N PRO A 414 8.31 18.42 29.28
CA PRO A 414 8.31 17.95 30.66
C PRO A 414 7.77 16.52 30.85
N PRO A 415 6.55 16.17 30.38
CA PRO A 415 6.08 14.80 30.50
C PRO A 415 6.83 13.82 29.59
N LEU A 416 7.30 14.26 28.41
CA LEU A 416 8.06 13.40 27.50
C LEU A 416 9.43 13.00 28.10
N ARG A 417 10.12 13.92 28.76
CA ARG A 417 11.38 13.64 29.47
C ARG A 417 11.17 12.70 30.64
N ALA A 418 10.12 12.92 31.44
CA ALA A 418 9.75 12.02 32.53
C ALA A 418 9.47 10.59 32.00
N ARG A 419 8.77 10.49 30.87
CA ARG A 419 8.49 9.21 30.22
C ARG A 419 9.76 8.55 29.66
N LEU A 420 10.64 9.32 29.00
CA LEU A 420 11.91 8.82 28.47
C LEU A 420 12.81 8.26 29.58
N ALA A 421 12.85 8.93 30.74
CA ALA A 421 13.59 8.45 31.90
C ALA A 421 12.98 7.18 32.52
N ALA A 422 11.65 7.01 32.43
CA ALA A 422 10.93 5.85 32.96
C ALA A 422 10.83 4.67 31.95
N ALA A 423 11.15 4.90 30.67
CA ALA A 423 10.95 3.92 29.60
C ALA A 423 11.76 2.65 29.82
N SER A 424 11.07 1.51 29.90
CA SER A 424 11.65 0.19 30.18
C SER A 424 11.88 -0.66 28.94
N THR A 425 11.22 -0.34 27.82
CA THR A 425 11.32 -1.09 26.56
C THR A 425 12.14 -0.36 25.51
N LEU A 426 12.74 -1.11 24.58
CA LEU A 426 13.48 -0.52 23.47
C LEU A 426 12.57 0.23 22.50
N ASP A 427 11.40 -0.32 22.18
CA ASP A 427 10.45 0.31 21.25
C ASP A 427 9.99 1.68 21.75
N GLU A 428 9.67 1.81 23.05
CA GLU A 428 9.29 3.09 23.64
C GLU A 428 10.44 4.11 23.59
N ARG A 429 11.66 3.71 23.98
CA ARG A 429 12.85 4.58 23.89
C ARG A 429 13.11 5.04 22.46
N ARG A 430 13.03 4.11 21.50
CA ARG A 430 13.20 4.40 20.08
C ARG A 430 12.20 5.43 19.60
N GLU A 431 10.92 5.25 19.90
CA GLU A 431 9.87 6.16 19.45
C GLU A 431 9.99 7.55 20.06
N LEU A 432 10.32 7.64 21.35
CA LEU A 432 10.56 8.91 22.03
C LEU A 432 11.81 9.63 21.48
N CYS A 433 12.90 8.90 21.19
CA CYS A 433 14.07 9.46 20.53
C CYS A 433 13.75 10.00 19.14
N ARG A 434 12.98 9.26 18.31
CA ARG A 434 12.55 9.73 16.98
C ARG A 434 11.69 10.98 17.03
N LEU A 435 10.84 11.11 18.07
CA LEU A 435 10.07 12.33 18.28
C LEU A 435 10.96 13.52 18.66
N LEU A 436 11.97 13.31 19.52
CA LEU A 436 12.94 14.34 19.85
C LEU A 436 13.80 14.73 18.63
N GLU A 437 14.19 13.75 17.81
CA GLU A 437 14.88 13.96 16.54
C GLU A 437 14.07 14.85 15.61
N SER A 438 12.76 14.58 15.44
CA SER A 438 11.90 15.39 14.55
C SER A 438 11.68 16.83 15.04
N TRP A 439 11.93 17.12 16.31
CA TRP A 439 11.88 18.48 16.87
C TRP A 439 13.21 19.23 16.81
N GLY A 440 14.32 18.55 16.49
CA GLY A 440 15.64 19.13 16.33
C GLY A 440 16.06 20.00 17.52
N ALA A 441 16.47 21.25 17.28
CA ALA A 441 16.95 22.16 18.32
C ALA A 441 15.95 22.39 19.47
N ALA A 442 14.64 22.30 19.23
CA ALA A 442 13.62 22.45 20.27
C ALA A 442 13.71 21.35 21.34
N ALA A 443 14.28 20.18 21.02
CA ALA A 443 14.49 19.08 21.94
C ALA A 443 15.67 19.24 22.90
N ALA A 444 16.43 20.35 22.82
CA ALA A 444 17.61 20.59 23.67
C ALA A 444 17.39 20.39 25.20
N PRO A 445 16.22 20.69 25.79
CA PRO A 445 15.99 20.40 27.21
C PRO A 445 16.03 18.91 27.59
N ALA A 446 15.90 17.98 26.62
CA ALA A 446 15.97 16.52 26.84
C ALA A 446 17.40 15.94 26.78
N LEU A 447 18.42 16.80 26.67
CA LEU A 447 19.84 16.37 26.63
C LEU A 447 20.24 15.43 27.78
N PRO A 448 19.86 15.68 29.06
CA PRO A 448 20.26 14.78 30.15
C PRO A 448 19.75 13.35 29.97
N GLU A 449 18.49 13.21 29.53
CA GLU A 449 17.87 11.91 29.31
C GLU A 449 18.49 11.21 28.09
N LEU A 450 18.74 11.92 26.98
CA LEU A 450 19.41 11.36 25.79
C LEU A 450 20.84 10.91 26.08
N LEU A 451 21.60 11.67 26.87
CA LEU A 451 22.95 11.30 27.30
C LEU A 451 22.97 10.05 28.19
N GLY A 452 21.91 9.82 28.95
CA GLY A 452 21.73 8.60 29.75
C GLY A 452 21.45 7.36 28.91
N LEU A 453 20.95 7.51 27.68
CA LEU A 453 20.65 6.41 26.78
C LEU A 453 21.85 5.89 25.98
N LEU A 454 22.96 6.63 25.96
CA LEU A 454 24.16 6.27 25.19
C LEU A 454 24.83 4.97 25.68
N ASP A 455 24.57 4.53 26.92
CA ASP A 455 25.07 3.25 27.47
C ASP A 455 24.03 2.12 27.36
N THR A 456 23.00 2.29 26.52
CA THR A 456 21.88 1.35 26.39
C THR A 456 21.72 0.90 24.94
N HIS A 457 20.90 -0.12 24.71
CA HIS A 457 20.56 -0.56 23.36
C HIS A 457 19.87 0.53 22.52
N ALA A 458 19.41 1.64 23.13
CA ALA A 458 18.81 2.77 22.42
C ALA A 458 19.84 3.79 21.85
N VAL A 459 21.14 3.52 21.98
CA VAL A 459 22.24 4.46 21.65
C VAL A 459 22.16 5.07 20.26
N VAL A 460 21.81 4.29 19.23
CA VAL A 460 21.74 4.78 17.85
C VAL A 460 20.68 5.89 17.72
N TRP A 461 19.46 5.64 18.17
CA TRP A 461 18.37 6.62 18.10
C TRP A 461 18.60 7.82 19.02
N ALA A 462 19.24 7.61 20.18
CA ALA A 462 19.63 8.72 21.05
C ALA A 462 20.65 9.65 20.36
N LEU A 463 21.61 9.08 19.60
CA LEU A 463 22.58 9.85 18.84
C LEU A 463 21.99 10.58 17.64
N ASP A 464 21.02 9.98 16.95
CA ASP A 464 20.28 10.66 15.89
C ASP A 464 19.55 11.89 16.44
N ALA A 465 18.85 11.74 17.59
CA ALA A 465 18.21 12.86 18.27
C ALA A 465 19.21 13.94 18.73
N LEU A 466 20.36 13.55 19.29
CA LEU A 466 21.44 14.47 19.68
C LEU A 466 21.99 15.23 18.47
N ALA A 467 22.23 14.53 17.35
CA ALA A 467 22.69 15.15 16.11
C ALA A 467 21.68 16.16 15.57
N ALA A 468 20.37 15.87 15.66
CA ALA A 468 19.30 16.78 15.27
C ALA A 468 19.16 18.01 16.19
N ILE A 469 19.46 17.88 17.49
CA ILE A 469 19.55 19.02 18.43
C ILE A 469 20.68 19.98 18.03
N GLY A 470 21.75 19.48 17.42
CA GLY A 470 22.80 20.28 16.81
C GLY A 470 23.78 20.91 17.84
N PRO A 471 24.11 22.21 17.76
CA PRO A 471 25.22 22.81 18.52
C PRO A 471 25.12 22.68 20.05
N ALA A 472 23.91 22.62 20.61
CA ALA A 472 23.74 22.42 22.05
C ALA A 472 24.19 21.01 22.47
N ALA A 473 23.84 19.98 21.70
CA ALA A 473 24.30 18.61 21.92
C ALA A 473 25.80 18.47 21.68
N ALA A 474 26.34 19.08 20.60
CA ALA A 474 27.77 19.05 20.28
C ALA A 474 28.66 19.55 21.43
N ARG A 475 28.19 20.53 22.23
CA ARG A 475 28.90 21.00 23.43
C ARG A 475 28.73 20.11 24.66
N ALA A 476 27.65 19.34 24.72
CA ALA A 476 27.28 18.54 25.89
C ALA A 476 27.84 17.11 25.83
N VAL A 477 27.96 16.53 24.62
CA VAL A 477 28.41 15.14 24.45
C VAL A 477 29.94 15.06 24.46
N PRO A 478 30.57 14.29 25.37
CA PRO A 478 32.03 14.13 25.38
C PRO A 478 32.54 13.43 24.11
N ARG A 479 33.53 14.03 23.44
CA ARG A 479 34.11 13.49 22.19
C ARG A 479 34.69 12.09 22.38
N GLU A 480 35.35 11.83 23.52
CA GLU A 480 35.91 10.52 23.87
C GLU A 480 34.82 9.43 23.87
N ARG A 481 33.63 9.77 24.38
CA ARG A 481 32.51 8.83 24.46
C ARG A 481 31.98 8.49 23.07
N LEU A 482 31.86 9.49 22.20
CA LEU A 482 31.48 9.26 20.80
C LEU A 482 32.51 8.39 20.07
N ARG A 483 33.80 8.60 20.34
CA ARG A 483 34.87 7.81 19.73
C ARG A 483 34.83 6.35 20.19
N ALA A 484 34.62 6.11 21.49
CA ALA A 484 34.46 4.75 22.02
C ALA A 484 33.30 3.98 21.37
N LEU A 485 32.19 4.66 21.06
CA LEU A 485 31.05 4.04 20.35
C LEU A 485 31.38 3.66 18.90
N LEU A 486 32.24 4.43 18.21
CA LEU A 486 32.72 4.05 16.88
C LEU A 486 33.68 2.87 16.92
N ASP A 487 34.58 2.86 17.89
CA ASP A 487 35.60 1.82 18.03
C ASP A 487 34.97 0.49 18.52
N THR A 488 33.84 0.55 19.24
CA THR A 488 33.10 -0.62 19.74
C THR A 488 31.59 -0.43 19.56
N PRO A 489 31.06 -0.60 18.34
CA PRO A 489 29.63 -0.47 18.07
C PRO A 489 28.83 -1.65 18.66
N PRO A 490 27.53 -1.48 18.95
CA PRO A 490 26.66 -2.59 19.37
C PRO A 490 26.63 -3.72 18.34
N THR A 491 26.93 -4.95 18.77
CA THR A 491 27.08 -6.11 17.88
C THR A 491 25.76 -6.71 17.41
N ASP A 492 24.67 -6.46 18.14
CA ASP A 492 23.30 -6.89 17.83
C ASP A 492 22.60 -5.95 16.83
N GLN A 493 23.24 -4.84 16.43
CA GLN A 493 22.69 -3.82 15.55
C GLN A 493 23.57 -3.61 14.32
N PRO A 494 23.38 -4.37 13.22
CA PRO A 494 24.24 -4.29 12.05
C PRO A 494 24.21 -2.92 11.34
N PHE A 495 23.18 -2.11 11.57
CA PHE A 495 23.06 -0.74 11.06
C PHE A 495 23.77 0.33 11.93
N ALA A 496 24.22 -0.04 13.13
CA ALA A 496 24.78 0.91 14.09
C ALA A 496 26.06 1.59 13.57
N PRO A 497 27.08 0.89 13.00
CA PRO A 497 28.34 1.52 12.59
C PRO A 497 28.13 2.74 11.68
N ARG A 498 27.22 2.64 10.71
CA ARG A 498 26.88 3.76 9.83
C ARG A 498 26.25 4.91 10.61
N SER A 499 25.22 4.62 11.39
CA SER A 499 24.42 5.65 12.06
C SER A 499 25.29 6.41 13.08
N LEU A 500 26.16 5.68 13.80
CA LEU A 500 27.16 6.24 14.70
C LEU A 500 28.16 7.14 13.97
N ALA A 501 28.69 6.73 12.81
CA ALA A 501 29.64 7.52 12.04
C ALA A 501 29.02 8.85 11.55
N LEU A 502 27.77 8.80 11.07
CA LEU A 502 27.02 10.00 10.67
C LEU A 502 26.78 10.94 11.85
N ALA A 503 26.29 10.42 12.97
CA ALA A 503 26.05 11.22 14.17
C ALA A 503 27.34 11.82 14.74
N TYR A 504 28.43 11.05 14.79
CA TYR A 504 29.76 11.53 15.18
C TYR A 504 30.20 12.71 14.30
N GLY A 505 30.07 12.59 12.98
CA GLY A 505 30.43 13.66 12.05
C GLY A 505 29.58 14.92 12.21
N ARG A 506 28.27 14.77 12.46
CA ARG A 506 27.36 15.89 12.71
C ARG A 506 27.62 16.60 14.04
N LEU A 507 28.00 15.85 15.08
CA LEU A 507 28.27 16.41 16.42
C LEU A 507 29.68 16.99 16.56
N THR A 508 30.67 16.45 15.86
CA THR A 508 32.09 16.81 16.05
C THR A 508 32.70 17.60 14.89
N GLY A 509 32.04 17.63 13.74
CA GLY A 509 32.57 18.16 12.48
C GLY A 509 33.54 17.23 11.75
N ASP A 510 33.98 16.13 12.39
CA ASP A 510 34.91 15.17 11.81
C ASP A 510 34.17 14.11 10.99
N ARG A 511 34.14 14.31 9.66
CA ARG A 511 33.41 13.46 8.72
C ARG A 511 34.21 12.24 8.25
N GLU A 512 35.48 12.11 8.62
CA GLU A 512 36.38 11.07 8.08
C GLU A 512 35.88 9.64 8.32
N PRO A 513 35.38 9.26 9.52
CA PRO A 513 34.85 7.92 9.75
C PRO A 513 33.65 7.59 8.87
N ALA A 514 32.76 8.56 8.65
CA ALA A 514 31.57 8.37 7.81
C ALA A 514 31.94 8.28 6.33
N LEU A 515 32.88 9.10 5.87
CA LEU A 515 33.37 9.08 4.49
C LEU A 515 34.06 7.75 4.16
N ALA A 516 34.94 7.26 5.05
CA ALA A 516 35.64 6.00 4.88
C ALA A 516 34.68 4.80 4.79
N LEU A 517 33.57 4.83 5.53
CA LEU A 517 32.60 3.74 5.57
C LEU A 517 31.60 3.77 4.40
N LEU A 518 31.12 4.96 4.01
CA LEU A 518 29.96 5.10 3.11
C LEU A 518 30.33 5.41 1.67
N VAL A 519 31.36 6.22 1.43
CA VAL A 519 31.74 6.59 0.05
C VAL A 519 32.12 5.39 -0.82
N PRO A 520 32.77 4.32 -0.32
CA PRO A 520 33.03 3.14 -1.13
C PRO A 520 31.78 2.44 -1.69
N GLN A 521 30.62 2.68 -1.08
CA GLN A 521 29.34 2.07 -1.49
C GLN A 521 28.57 2.95 -2.50
N LEU A 522 29.06 4.16 -2.77
CA LEU A 522 28.36 5.14 -3.61
C LEU A 522 28.09 4.60 -5.03
N GLY A 523 26.80 4.43 -5.33
CA GLY A 523 26.29 3.96 -6.61
C GLY A 523 26.00 2.47 -6.69
N GLU A 524 26.16 1.72 -5.59
CA GLU A 524 25.75 0.32 -5.53
C GLU A 524 24.19 0.18 -5.49
N PRO A 525 23.60 -0.85 -6.11
CA PRO A 525 22.13 -0.99 -6.25
C PRO A 525 21.35 -1.04 -4.94
N TYR A 526 22.01 -1.48 -3.86
CA TYR A 526 21.45 -1.59 -2.52
C TYR A 526 22.00 -0.53 -1.56
N ASP A 527 22.86 0.37 -2.05
CA ASP A 527 23.37 1.46 -1.23
C ASP A 527 22.23 2.40 -0.86
N GLN A 528 22.25 2.81 0.39
CA GLN A 528 21.29 3.77 0.90
C GLN A 528 21.79 5.16 0.51
N ASP A 529 20.87 6.10 0.29
CA ASP A 529 21.16 7.49 -0.09
C ASP A 529 22.15 8.24 0.84
N ASN A 530 22.47 7.67 2.01
CA ASN A 530 23.43 8.17 2.99
C ASN A 530 24.78 8.63 2.41
N ALA A 531 25.39 7.92 1.45
CA ALA A 531 26.66 8.35 0.88
C ALA A 531 26.52 9.68 0.11
N ALA A 532 25.48 9.80 -0.71
CA ALA A 532 25.16 11.02 -1.43
C ALA A 532 24.72 12.16 -0.49
N VAL A 533 23.89 11.85 0.52
CA VAL A 533 23.47 12.81 1.56
C VAL A 533 24.67 13.34 2.34
N LEU A 534 25.61 12.46 2.73
CA LEU A 534 26.84 12.86 3.42
C LEU A 534 27.69 13.81 2.57
N LEU A 535 27.82 13.52 1.26
CA LEU A 535 28.55 14.39 0.34
C LEU A 535 27.83 15.74 0.12
N ALA A 536 26.49 15.76 0.10
CA ALA A 536 25.71 16.98 0.04
C ALA A 536 25.88 17.83 1.31
N GLU A 537 25.86 17.20 2.49
CA GLU A 537 26.12 17.88 3.77
C GLU A 537 27.55 18.43 3.88
N LEU A 538 28.52 17.78 3.23
CA LEU A 538 29.91 18.24 3.22
C LEU A 538 30.04 19.56 2.46
N GLY A 539 29.37 19.70 1.31
CA GLY A 539 29.43 20.89 0.46
C GLY A 539 30.78 21.01 -0.25
N THR A 540 31.32 22.23 -0.40
CA THR A 540 32.55 22.50 -1.17
C THR A 540 33.79 21.64 -0.84
N PRO A 541 34.05 21.19 0.40
CA PRO A 541 35.13 20.24 0.71
C PRO A 541 34.98 18.87 0.02
N GLY A 542 33.80 18.54 -0.50
CA GLY A 542 33.54 17.34 -1.30
C GLY A 542 34.06 17.38 -2.73
N ALA A 543 34.81 18.43 -3.13
CA ALA A 543 35.30 18.62 -4.50
C ALA A 543 36.03 17.41 -5.11
N ALA A 544 36.72 16.61 -4.28
CA ALA A 544 37.40 15.39 -4.72
C ALA A 544 36.45 14.33 -5.31
N TYR A 545 35.16 14.37 -4.98
CA TYR A 545 34.17 13.39 -5.41
C TYR A 545 33.35 13.81 -6.64
N VAL A 546 33.54 15.04 -7.14
CA VAL A 546 32.77 15.59 -8.28
C VAL A 546 32.88 14.72 -9.54
N GLY A 547 34.08 14.19 -9.84
CA GLY A 547 34.29 13.32 -11.00
C GLY A 547 33.43 12.05 -10.93
N ARG A 548 33.37 11.42 -9.75
CA ARG A 548 32.57 10.22 -9.51
C ARG A 548 31.08 10.51 -9.55
N LEU A 549 30.62 11.64 -8.98
CA LEU A 549 29.22 12.05 -9.03
C LEU A 549 28.75 12.28 -10.48
N ARG A 550 29.56 12.95 -11.31
CA ARG A 550 29.27 13.15 -12.74
C ARG A 550 29.16 11.84 -13.50
N GLU A 551 30.07 10.90 -13.25
CA GLU A 551 30.01 9.56 -13.84
C GLU A 551 28.69 8.86 -13.53
N LEU A 552 28.25 8.87 -12.27
CA LEU A 552 26.98 8.26 -11.86
C LEU A 552 25.77 8.90 -12.56
N LEU A 553 25.75 10.22 -12.75
CA LEU A 553 24.67 10.91 -13.48
C LEU A 553 24.64 10.60 -14.98
N THR A 554 25.74 10.09 -15.57
CA THR A 554 25.74 9.62 -16.96
C THR A 554 25.17 8.21 -17.09
N VAL A 555 25.40 7.35 -16.10
CA VAL A 555 24.97 5.95 -16.09
C VAL A 555 23.51 5.81 -15.64
N HIS A 556 23.09 6.62 -14.66
CA HIS A 556 21.76 6.53 -14.06
C HIS A 556 20.93 7.77 -14.38
N GLN A 557 19.78 7.57 -15.01
CA GLN A 557 18.87 8.66 -15.39
C GLN A 557 17.48 8.57 -14.74
N GLU A 558 17.16 7.44 -14.11
CA GLU A 558 15.87 7.18 -13.45
C GLU A 558 16.08 6.69 -12.02
N GLY A 559 15.03 6.78 -11.19
CA GLY A 559 15.04 6.35 -9.79
C GLY A 559 15.53 7.42 -8.82
N TRP A 560 15.83 7.00 -7.59
CA TRP A 560 16.20 7.90 -6.49
C TRP A 560 17.65 8.42 -6.58
N LEU A 561 18.57 7.64 -7.17
CA LEU A 561 20.01 7.93 -7.16
C LEU A 561 20.35 9.26 -7.88
N PRO A 562 19.85 9.55 -9.09
CA PRO A 562 20.15 10.81 -9.76
C PRO A 562 19.70 12.06 -8.99
N LEU A 563 18.62 11.94 -8.20
CA LEU A 563 18.11 13.02 -7.36
C LEU A 563 19.11 13.38 -6.26
N ARG A 564 19.59 12.37 -5.52
CA ARG A 564 20.53 12.55 -4.40
C ARG A 564 21.95 12.90 -4.85
N VAL A 565 22.40 12.30 -5.95
CA VAL A 565 23.70 12.62 -6.56
C VAL A 565 23.68 14.04 -7.15
N GLY A 566 22.57 14.45 -7.78
CA GLY A 566 22.38 15.81 -8.27
C GLY A 566 22.41 16.84 -7.15
N GLU A 567 21.70 16.58 -6.04
CA GLU A 567 21.75 17.39 -4.82
C GLU A 567 23.18 17.55 -4.30
N ALA A 568 23.91 16.44 -4.13
CA ALA A 568 25.29 16.47 -3.68
C ALA A 568 26.19 17.27 -4.62
N LEU A 569 26.07 17.05 -5.93
CA LEU A 569 26.86 17.76 -6.92
C LEU A 569 26.61 19.26 -6.86
N TRP A 570 25.35 19.70 -6.75
CA TRP A 570 25.03 21.12 -6.62
C TRP A 570 25.55 21.73 -5.32
N ARG A 571 25.41 21.04 -4.17
CA ARG A 571 25.94 21.53 -2.89
C ARG A 571 27.47 21.66 -2.90
N ILE A 572 28.17 20.83 -3.67
CA ILE A 572 29.63 20.88 -3.82
C ILE A 572 30.08 21.97 -4.80
N THR A 573 29.44 22.07 -5.98
CA THR A 573 29.93 22.91 -7.09
C THR A 573 29.22 24.26 -7.22
N GLY A 574 27.99 24.38 -6.71
CA GLY A 574 27.10 25.51 -6.94
C GLY A 574 26.62 25.66 -8.38
N ARG A 575 26.94 24.72 -9.28
CA ARG A 575 26.64 24.81 -10.71
C ARG A 575 25.23 24.35 -11.03
N THR A 576 24.37 25.29 -11.41
CA THR A 576 22.98 25.04 -11.78
C THR A 576 22.84 24.50 -13.20
N ASP A 577 23.72 24.92 -14.11
CA ASP A 577 23.72 24.56 -15.53
C ASP A 577 23.87 23.06 -15.80
N GLU A 578 24.62 22.35 -14.97
CA GLU A 578 24.81 20.90 -15.08
C GLU A 578 23.80 20.08 -14.26
N VAL A 579 23.26 20.63 -13.16
CA VAL A 579 22.43 19.88 -12.21
C VAL A 579 20.94 20.00 -12.51
N VAL A 580 20.43 21.20 -12.75
CA VAL A 580 18.98 21.44 -12.94
C VAL A 580 18.40 20.57 -14.06
N PRO A 581 19.03 20.43 -15.26
CA PRO A 581 18.51 19.56 -16.30
C PRO A 581 18.43 18.09 -15.91
N VAL A 582 19.33 17.62 -15.04
CA VAL A 582 19.33 16.24 -14.53
C VAL A 582 18.18 16.04 -13.55
N LEU A 583 18.02 16.95 -12.58
CA LEU A 583 16.94 16.88 -11.60
C LEU A 583 15.57 16.94 -12.26
N VAL A 584 15.35 17.88 -13.19
CA VAL A 584 14.09 18.02 -13.93
C VAL A 584 13.79 16.75 -14.72
N ARG A 585 14.77 16.18 -15.44
CA ARG A 585 14.59 14.93 -16.18
C ARG A 585 14.24 13.76 -15.25
N ALA A 586 14.83 13.70 -14.06
CA ALA A 586 14.59 12.62 -13.11
C ALA A 586 13.21 12.71 -12.44
N ILE A 587 12.65 13.91 -12.24
CA ILE A 587 11.31 14.07 -11.64
C ILE A 587 10.16 14.11 -12.65
N ALA A 588 10.42 14.45 -13.92
CA ALA A 588 9.39 14.57 -14.95
C ALA A 588 8.51 13.31 -15.14
N PRO A 589 9.04 12.07 -15.14
CA PRO A 589 8.20 10.87 -15.33
C PRO A 589 7.08 10.70 -14.30
N PHE A 590 7.21 11.31 -13.12
CA PHE A 590 6.22 11.20 -12.05
C PHE A 590 4.96 12.03 -12.28
N THR A 591 4.96 12.98 -13.23
CA THR A 591 3.74 13.74 -13.56
C THR A 591 2.73 12.90 -14.34
N GLU A 592 3.20 11.88 -15.05
CA GLU A 592 2.37 10.98 -15.85
C GLU A 592 2.17 9.63 -15.15
N ARG A 593 3.23 9.06 -14.58
CA ARG A 593 3.19 7.73 -13.96
C ARG A 593 2.64 7.72 -12.54
N GLY A 594 2.64 8.88 -11.86
CA GLY A 594 2.41 8.97 -10.43
C GLY A 594 3.49 8.25 -9.61
N GLY A 595 3.19 7.94 -8.34
CA GLY A 595 4.12 7.25 -7.44
C GLY A 595 5.27 8.11 -6.93
N VAL A 596 5.09 9.44 -6.84
CA VAL A 596 6.04 10.37 -6.21
C VAL A 596 6.39 9.84 -4.81
N HIS A 597 7.69 9.68 -4.56
CA HIS A 597 8.24 9.29 -3.27
C HIS A 597 9.04 10.43 -2.64
N ARG A 598 9.40 10.30 -1.36
CA ARG A 598 10.07 11.36 -0.57
C ARG A 598 11.25 12.04 -1.27
N ALA A 599 12.15 11.30 -1.93
CA ALA A 599 13.30 11.92 -2.61
C ALA A 599 12.93 12.90 -3.74
N VAL A 600 11.77 12.72 -4.39
CA VAL A 600 11.25 13.68 -5.38
C VAL A 600 10.77 14.95 -4.68
N VAL A 601 10.04 14.83 -3.57
CA VAL A 601 9.60 15.99 -2.76
C VAL A 601 10.79 16.80 -2.26
N GLU A 602 11.83 16.13 -1.73
CA GLU A 602 13.08 16.80 -1.33
C GLU A 602 13.79 17.47 -2.52
N THR A 603 13.72 16.89 -3.71
CA THR A 603 14.25 17.52 -4.93
C THR A 603 13.45 18.76 -5.31
N VAL A 604 12.12 18.76 -5.13
CA VAL A 604 11.29 19.95 -5.37
C VAL A 604 11.65 21.06 -4.38
N LYS A 605 11.88 20.74 -3.10
CA LYS A 605 12.39 21.69 -2.11
C LYS A 605 13.77 22.24 -2.50
N LEU A 606 14.66 21.38 -2.99
CA LEU A 606 15.97 21.77 -3.50
C LEU A 606 15.88 22.76 -4.67
N LEU A 607 14.94 22.55 -5.59
CA LEU A 607 14.70 23.48 -6.71
C LEU A 607 14.23 24.86 -6.19
N ALA A 608 13.47 24.91 -5.09
CA ALA A 608 13.14 26.17 -4.43
C ALA A 608 14.38 26.86 -3.85
N GLU A 609 15.32 26.10 -3.27
CA GLU A 609 16.59 26.63 -2.76
C GLU A 609 17.50 27.16 -3.89
N ILE A 610 17.49 26.50 -5.06
CA ILE A 610 18.22 26.95 -6.25
C ILE A 610 17.68 28.30 -6.76
N GLY A 611 16.38 28.54 -6.66
CA GLY A 611 15.74 29.80 -7.04
C GLY A 611 15.60 29.98 -8.55
N ALA A 612 15.91 31.17 -9.06
CA ALA A 612 15.65 31.58 -10.45
C ALA A 612 16.24 30.62 -11.51
N ASP A 613 17.42 30.04 -11.25
CA ASP A 613 18.08 29.12 -12.17
C ASP A 613 17.32 27.79 -12.33
N ALA A 614 16.37 27.48 -11.44
CA ALA A 614 15.49 26.33 -11.54
C ALA A 614 14.29 26.56 -12.49
N ALA A 615 14.23 27.68 -13.24
CA ALA A 615 13.19 27.96 -14.22
C ALA A 615 12.84 26.80 -15.20
N PRO A 616 13.80 25.95 -15.65
CA PRO A 616 13.47 24.77 -16.44
C PRO A 616 12.50 23.77 -15.76
N ALA A 617 12.36 23.83 -14.44
CA ALA A 617 11.44 22.99 -13.68
C ALA A 617 9.99 23.50 -13.67
N GLU A 618 9.71 24.73 -14.12
CA GLU A 618 8.34 25.28 -14.07
C GLU A 618 7.25 24.35 -14.66
N PRO A 619 7.44 23.71 -15.82
CA PRO A 619 6.40 22.85 -16.39
C PRO A 619 6.07 21.65 -15.49
N VAL A 620 7.09 20.99 -14.92
CA VAL A 620 6.88 19.82 -14.05
C VAL A 620 6.25 20.22 -12.72
N LEU A 621 6.65 21.37 -12.16
CA LEU A 621 6.08 21.90 -10.92
C LEU A 621 4.60 22.28 -11.09
N ARG A 622 4.23 22.93 -12.20
CA ARG A 622 2.83 23.23 -12.51
C ARG A 622 2.03 21.94 -12.75
N ALA A 623 2.58 20.98 -13.47
CA ALA A 623 1.92 19.69 -13.68
C ALA A 623 1.61 18.96 -12.37
N PHE A 624 2.51 18.98 -11.38
CA PHE A 624 2.20 18.44 -10.04
C PHE A 624 1.04 19.18 -9.36
N LEU A 625 0.89 20.49 -9.53
CA LEU A 625 -0.18 21.29 -8.92
C LEU A 625 -1.51 21.20 -9.66
N ASP A 626 -1.48 21.04 -10.98
CA ASP A 626 -2.68 21.02 -11.83
C ASP A 626 -3.35 19.64 -11.87
N ALA A 627 -2.62 18.58 -11.49
CA ALA A 627 -3.16 17.23 -11.44
C ALA A 627 -4.30 17.10 -10.42
N ASP A 628 -5.50 16.69 -10.87
CA ASP A 628 -6.59 16.34 -9.94
C ASP A 628 -6.31 15.00 -9.26
N GLU A 629 -5.79 14.03 -10.01
CA GLU A 629 -5.29 12.78 -9.46
C GLU A 629 -3.93 13.02 -8.79
N ARG A 630 -3.80 12.61 -7.53
CA ARG A 630 -2.59 12.87 -6.74
C ARG A 630 -1.43 12.07 -7.32
N PRO A 631 -0.29 12.72 -7.62
CA PRO A 631 0.87 12.06 -8.21
C PRO A 631 1.66 11.21 -7.20
N VAL A 632 1.30 11.17 -5.92
CA VAL A 632 1.93 10.33 -4.88
C VAL A 632 1.36 8.91 -4.87
N ARG A 633 1.88 8.02 -4.00
CA ARG A 633 1.30 6.69 -3.81
C ARG A 633 -0.14 6.81 -3.28
N GLN A 634 -1.08 6.19 -3.97
CA GLN A 634 -2.51 6.25 -3.66
C GLN A 634 -2.97 5.09 -2.75
N GLY A 635 -4.21 5.17 -2.25
CA GLY A 635 -4.87 4.05 -1.57
C GLY A 635 -4.42 3.85 -0.12
N THR A 636 -3.75 4.84 0.46
CA THR A 636 -3.37 4.84 1.87
C THR A 636 -3.75 6.17 2.52
N TRP A 637 -3.76 6.22 3.85
CA TRP A 637 -3.99 7.47 4.56
C TRP A 637 -2.87 8.51 4.34
N ARG A 638 -1.68 8.11 3.86
CA ARG A 638 -0.56 9.02 3.60
C ARG A 638 -0.66 9.78 2.29
N SER A 639 -1.53 9.34 1.39
CA SER A 639 -1.65 9.93 0.06
C SER A 639 -2.00 11.43 0.10
N VAL A 640 -2.84 11.88 1.05
CA VAL A 640 -3.15 13.31 1.18
C VAL A 640 -2.00 14.09 1.83
N PRO A 641 -1.46 13.68 3.00
CA PRO A 641 -0.31 14.36 3.60
C PRO A 641 0.92 14.48 2.70
N GLU A 642 1.28 13.42 1.96
CA GLU A 642 2.43 13.42 1.05
C GLU A 642 2.20 14.35 -0.14
N ASP A 643 0.97 14.40 -0.65
CA ASP A 643 0.61 15.31 -1.74
C ASP A 643 0.52 16.77 -1.29
N ASP A 644 0.05 17.03 -0.08
CA ASP A 644 0.07 18.37 0.53
C ASP A 644 1.52 18.88 0.63
N GLU A 645 2.46 18.02 1.08
CA GLU A 645 3.88 18.36 1.16
C GLU A 645 4.50 18.63 -0.23
N LEU A 646 4.16 17.81 -1.23
CA LEU A 646 4.57 18.04 -2.62
C LEU A 646 4.03 19.36 -3.15
N CYS A 647 2.74 19.66 -2.92
CA CYS A 647 2.10 20.88 -3.37
C CYS A 647 2.75 22.12 -2.74
N ASP A 648 3.00 22.08 -1.43
CA ASP A 648 3.64 23.19 -0.72
C ASP A 648 5.08 23.39 -1.20
N ALA A 649 5.84 22.32 -1.41
CA ALA A 649 7.18 22.39 -2.00
C ALA A 649 7.13 22.97 -3.43
N ALA A 650 6.19 22.53 -4.27
CA ALA A 650 6.07 23.00 -5.65
C ALA A 650 5.67 24.47 -5.73
N ARG A 651 4.74 24.93 -4.88
CA ARG A 651 4.39 26.36 -4.77
C ARG A 651 5.57 27.20 -4.30
N ALA A 652 6.31 26.73 -3.28
CA ALA A 652 7.51 27.40 -2.80
C ALA A 652 8.58 27.51 -3.91
N ALA A 653 8.78 26.44 -4.68
CA ALA A 653 9.71 26.44 -5.81
C ALA A 653 9.30 27.43 -6.92
N LEU A 654 8.03 27.43 -7.33
CA LEU A 654 7.52 28.37 -8.33
C LEU A 654 7.65 29.83 -7.87
N HIS A 655 7.42 30.10 -6.59
CA HIS A 655 7.60 31.44 -6.01
C HIS A 655 9.08 31.87 -6.03
N ALA A 656 10.00 30.97 -5.65
CA ALA A 656 11.43 31.23 -5.67
C ALA A 656 11.99 31.43 -7.10
N ILE A 657 11.45 30.71 -8.08
CA ILE A 657 11.81 30.86 -9.51
C ILE A 657 11.37 32.22 -10.05
N SER A 658 10.16 32.68 -9.71
CA SER A 658 9.57 33.92 -10.24
C SER A 658 10.19 35.20 -9.64
N GLY A 659 10.89 35.08 -8.50
CA GLY A 659 11.44 36.21 -7.75
C GLY A 659 10.38 37.02 -6.98
N PRO A 660 10.79 37.89 -6.04
CA PRO A 660 9.89 38.61 -5.11
C PRO A 660 9.01 39.71 -5.73
N GLY A 661 8.76 39.69 -7.06
CA GLY A 661 8.11 40.79 -7.80
C GLY A 661 6.76 40.48 -8.44
N ALA A 662 6.20 39.28 -8.29
CA ALA A 662 4.92 38.91 -8.89
C ALA A 662 3.97 38.32 -7.83
N ALA A 663 3.31 39.22 -7.08
CA ALA A 663 2.16 38.91 -6.24
C ALA A 663 1.00 39.80 -6.66
#